data_AF-A0A835XJH8-F1
#
_entry.id   AF-A0A835XJH8-F1
#
_cell.length_a   1.000
_cell.length_b   1.000
_cell.length_c   1.000
_cell.angle_alpha   90.00
_cell.angle_beta   90.00
_cell.angle_gamma   90.00
#
_symmetry.space_group_name_H-M   'P 1'
#
loop_
_entity.id
_entity.type
_entity.pdbx_description
1 polymer ?
#
loop_
_entity_poly.entity_id
_entity_poly.type
_entity_poly.pdbx_seq_one_letter_code
_entity_poly.pdbx_strand_id
1 'polypeptide(L)'
;MRFPRPPGARPQPPAKPWTRWLPLLLPVVILGTLLALRDSIESIIAERSLAAAGLAKLAAAPSPVCRNTCFKANNGVCDEGRPPTLAPKAADPAAAPAAANATAAKPARLRHLLGLTSPGSSGGSDSESDRTGAWGWLWRLAHGALGLGGVPGSGAGGAGAGGWGRRLQAVEGHPAVSELLCDLGTDCADCGPWNGTVPTGWEPHDGPVAWLRAEHNASLFVRTTDTPRPFLAAITHHQADPDVSAMLWHYGAMEGGVTRVLHWMLEGQCEPPKGRRRTVLDVGANFGYYTIQSALYGCNVVAFEPVRKFRAPLDWAVHAAGVAERVTLVGAALGEAAGEARLALPKDGTYWGLASLDGINLFPQEIVANLTVNVTTLDRWAEWAPKGFKPKDALLLKMDLEGWEPRVIQGGKAFLKEGCEGVLMEYSPGVLERIFERPGQKTPQGLAALQAFPASLLALQEAGFTAMAHLPLFAFAAPWPPKKIVGSEPLPPFESVTPAMARHDLEALEYRGRMELDPGGCPLPTELTTAFPVWRRCSEWTYATHPKGLRSAFGFNTNLWALRERAGARRHMVLQGSAALFEEAQDMKVWTSLRRNNTGFGLTDCGGVGLGHKQLFRCPCPAEARAQADSECAKQEALVERLAREGKMPFTDSKR
;
A
#
# COMPACT_ATOMS: atom_id res chain seq x y z
N MET A 1 47.39 -55.30 27.42
CA MET A 1 47.37 -54.98 28.88
C MET A 1 45.91 -54.87 29.35
N ARG A 2 45.61 -54.73 30.65
CA ARG A 2 44.27 -55.00 31.23
C ARG A 2 43.33 -53.77 31.29
N PHE A 3 42.03 -54.05 31.05
CA PHE A 3 40.75 -53.51 31.61
C PHE A 3 40.76 -52.50 32.81
N PRO A 4 39.61 -51.84 33.17
CA PRO A 4 38.53 -51.19 32.39
C PRO A 4 37.98 -49.85 33.04
N ARG A 5 36.72 -49.46 32.73
CA ARG A 5 35.83 -48.39 33.30
C ARG A 5 35.53 -48.58 34.83
N PRO A 6 34.83 -47.68 35.62
CA PRO A 6 33.75 -46.72 35.27
C PRO A 6 33.76 -45.32 36.03
N PRO A 7 32.70 -44.73 36.68
CA PRO A 7 32.20 -43.41 36.23
C PRO A 7 31.86 -42.32 37.31
N GLY A 8 31.67 -41.08 36.83
CA GLY A 8 30.59 -40.16 37.27
C GLY A 8 30.67 -39.39 38.60
N ALA A 9 30.73 -38.06 38.53
CA ALA A 9 30.39 -37.14 39.63
C ALA A 9 29.86 -35.78 39.10
N ARG A 10 28.97 -35.12 39.85
CA ARG A 10 28.49 -33.74 39.56
C ARG A 10 29.35 -32.71 40.32
N PRO A 11 29.73 -31.57 39.72
CA PRO A 11 30.10 -30.37 40.47
C PRO A 11 28.86 -29.58 40.90
N GLN A 12 28.79 -29.15 42.16
CA GLN A 12 27.96 -28.01 42.57
C GLN A 12 28.73 -26.71 42.29
N PRO A 13 28.06 -25.55 42.09
CA PRO A 13 28.73 -24.28 41.92
C PRO A 13 29.26 -23.74 43.27
N PRO A 14 30.57 -23.41 43.39
CA PRO A 14 31.08 -22.69 44.56
C PRO A 14 30.66 -21.21 44.55
N ALA A 15 30.56 -20.61 45.73
CA ALA A 15 30.05 -19.25 45.91
C ALA A 15 31.04 -18.13 45.53
N LYS A 16 30.52 -16.92 45.32
CA LYS A 16 31.27 -15.68 45.03
C LYS A 16 32.19 -15.26 46.19
N PRO A 17 33.39 -14.71 45.91
CA PRO A 17 34.08 -13.85 46.88
C PRO A 17 34.77 -12.61 46.28
N TRP A 18 34.10 -11.82 45.42
CA TRP A 18 34.64 -10.53 44.92
C TRP A 18 33.64 -9.37 45.00
N THR A 19 33.39 -8.89 46.23
CA THR A 19 32.68 -7.63 46.52
C THR A 19 33.56 -6.67 47.31
N ARG A 20 34.62 -6.19 46.65
CA ARG A 20 35.45 -5.01 46.97
C ARG A 20 35.90 -4.40 45.63
N TRP A 21 36.23 -3.10 45.62
CA TRP A 21 36.49 -2.29 44.41
C TRP A 21 35.28 -1.94 43.53
N LEU A 22 34.35 -1.14 44.06
CA LEU A 22 33.38 -0.38 43.23
C LEU A 22 32.96 1.04 43.74
N PRO A 23 33.17 1.48 45.00
CA PRO A 23 32.60 2.77 45.48
C PRO A 23 33.54 3.99 45.32
N LEU A 24 34.41 4.04 44.29
CA LEU A 24 35.41 5.12 44.15
C LEU A 24 35.54 5.78 42.77
N LEU A 25 34.91 5.26 41.70
CA LEU A 25 35.03 5.84 40.35
C LEU A 25 33.79 6.60 39.85
N LEU A 26 32.66 6.52 40.56
CA LEU A 26 31.41 7.17 40.14
C LEU A 26 31.36 8.70 40.36
N PRO A 27 31.91 9.29 41.45
CA PRO A 27 31.79 10.73 41.70
C PRO A 27 32.53 11.63 40.70
N VAL A 28 33.69 11.17 40.21
CA VAL A 28 34.63 12.01 39.42
C VAL A 28 34.09 12.29 38.01
N VAL A 29 33.49 11.29 37.37
CA VAL A 29 32.96 11.43 35.99
C VAL A 29 31.79 12.42 35.96
N ILE A 30 30.85 12.31 36.92
CA ILE A 30 29.64 13.14 36.98
C ILE A 30 30.00 14.63 37.17
N LEU A 31 30.99 14.94 38.01
CA LEU A 31 31.42 16.33 38.25
C LEU A 31 32.07 16.95 37.01
N GLY A 32 32.86 16.17 36.26
CA GLY A 32 33.47 16.63 35.00
C GLY A 32 32.44 16.94 33.91
N THR A 33 31.39 16.11 33.77
CA THR A 33 30.32 16.35 32.78
C THR A 33 29.50 17.60 33.08
N LEU A 34 29.26 17.91 34.36
CA LEU A 34 28.47 19.08 34.77
C LEU A 34 29.19 20.42 34.54
N LEU A 35 30.52 20.46 34.67
CA LEU A 35 31.31 21.67 34.40
C LEU A 35 31.33 22.00 32.89
N ALA A 36 31.60 21.01 32.03
CA ALA A 36 31.60 21.21 30.58
C ALA A 36 30.23 21.67 30.02
N LEU A 37 29.12 21.26 30.67
CA LEU A 37 27.78 21.71 30.30
C LEU A 37 27.53 23.18 30.65
N ARG A 38 28.16 23.71 31.71
CA ARG A 38 28.02 25.11 32.13
C ARG A 38 28.69 26.07 31.16
N ASP A 39 29.95 25.82 30.83
CA ASP A 39 30.74 26.69 29.95
C ASP A 39 30.11 26.77 28.55
N SER A 40 29.54 25.66 28.10
CA SER A 40 28.77 25.56 26.84
C SER A 40 27.50 26.43 26.84
N ILE A 41 26.84 26.62 27.99
CA ILE A 41 25.60 27.41 28.11
C ILE A 41 25.90 28.90 28.22
N GLU A 42 26.92 29.30 29.00
CA GLU A 42 27.32 30.71 29.12
C GLU A 42 27.79 31.27 27.76
N SER A 43 28.47 30.47 26.94
CA SER A 43 28.85 30.85 25.56
C SER A 43 27.65 31.13 24.63
N ILE A 44 26.55 30.37 24.76
CA ILE A 44 25.36 30.51 23.89
C ILE A 44 24.54 31.76 24.25
N ILE A 45 24.59 32.20 25.50
CA ILE A 45 23.90 33.40 25.99
C ILE A 45 24.61 34.68 25.53
N ALA A 46 25.95 34.65 25.42
CA ALA A 46 26.75 35.78 24.95
C ALA A 46 26.42 36.17 23.50
N GLU A 47 26.45 35.23 22.54
CA GLU A 47 26.27 35.53 21.11
C GLU A 47 24.87 36.06 20.78
N ARG A 48 23.83 35.59 21.49
CA ARG A 48 22.44 36.08 21.28
C ARG A 48 22.21 37.51 21.76
N SER A 49 23.12 38.09 22.54
CA SER A 49 22.96 39.43 23.12
C SER A 49 23.38 40.57 22.19
N LEU A 50 24.08 40.28 21.08
CA LEU A 50 24.63 41.29 20.15
C LEU A 50 23.82 41.51 18.86
N ALA A 51 22.79 40.70 18.58
CA ALA A 51 21.95 40.83 17.39
C ALA A 51 20.63 41.62 17.62
N ALA A 52 20.35 42.06 18.85
CA ALA A 52 19.06 42.63 19.25
C ALA A 52 19.03 44.18 19.33
N ALA A 53 20.14 44.86 19.06
CA ALA A 53 20.31 46.31 19.26
C ALA A 53 20.57 47.07 17.94
N GLY A 54 19.65 46.97 16.97
CA GLY A 54 19.91 47.50 15.61
C GLY A 54 18.71 47.91 14.74
N LEU A 55 17.46 47.88 15.23
CA LEU A 55 16.27 48.19 14.41
C LEU A 55 15.18 48.94 15.20
N ALA A 56 15.38 50.24 15.41
CA ALA A 56 14.45 51.10 16.17
C ALA A 56 14.35 52.53 15.64
N LYS A 57 14.06 52.72 14.34
CA LYS A 57 13.72 54.03 13.76
C LYS A 57 13.00 53.90 12.40
N LEU A 58 11.66 53.87 12.42
CA LEU A 58 10.72 54.35 11.39
C LEU A 58 9.29 53.85 11.72
N ALA A 59 8.66 54.46 12.72
CA ALA A 59 7.24 54.25 13.01
C ALA A 59 6.41 55.35 12.32
N ALA A 60 5.95 55.10 11.10
CA ALA A 60 4.93 55.92 10.46
C ALA A 60 3.54 55.50 10.93
N ALA A 61 2.62 56.45 11.11
CA ALA A 61 1.25 56.15 11.52
C ALA A 61 0.47 55.41 10.42
N PRO A 62 -0.42 54.46 10.76
CA PRO A 62 -1.19 53.73 9.76
C PRO A 62 -2.26 54.61 9.12
N SER A 63 -2.13 54.89 7.82
CA SER A 63 -3.24 55.41 7.02
C SER A 63 -4.34 54.34 6.83
N PRO A 64 -5.63 54.71 6.79
CA PRO A 64 -6.72 53.78 6.55
C PRO A 64 -6.74 53.34 5.07
N VAL A 65 -6.07 52.23 4.76
CA VAL A 65 -6.09 51.62 3.42
C VAL A 65 -7.32 50.73 3.28
N CYS A 66 -8.13 50.97 2.25
CA CYS A 66 -9.30 50.15 1.93
C CYS A 66 -8.87 48.71 1.58
N ARG A 67 -9.41 47.73 2.29
CA ARG A 67 -9.36 46.32 1.87
C ARG A 67 -10.50 46.07 0.88
N ASN A 68 -10.23 46.24 -0.41
CA ASN A 68 -11.23 45.98 -1.44
C ASN A 68 -11.09 44.54 -1.97
N THR A 69 -12.23 43.90 -2.20
CA THR A 69 -12.33 42.55 -2.78
C THR A 69 -13.32 42.59 -3.94
N CYS A 70 -12.95 41.97 -5.06
CA CYS A 70 -13.71 41.89 -6.32
C CYS A 70 -13.66 43.14 -7.23
N PHE A 71 -14.28 43.01 -8.42
CA PHE A 71 -13.60 43.23 -9.71
C PHE A 71 -13.95 44.54 -10.46
N LYS A 72 -14.80 45.43 -9.91
CA LYS A 72 -15.25 46.65 -10.63
C LYS A 72 -15.21 47.92 -9.79
N ALA A 73 -14.10 48.66 -9.87
CA ALA A 73 -13.99 50.03 -9.37
C ALA A 73 -12.99 50.84 -10.22
N ASN A 74 -13.49 51.60 -11.21
CA ASN A 74 -12.68 52.51 -12.04
C ASN A 74 -13.13 53.98 -11.90
N ASN A 75 -13.85 54.30 -10.82
CA ASN A 75 -14.45 55.60 -10.50
C ASN A 75 -14.37 55.99 -9.01
N GLY A 76 -13.76 55.16 -8.15
CA GLY A 76 -13.26 55.58 -6.83
C GLY A 76 -14.28 55.82 -5.71
N VAL A 77 -15.46 55.18 -5.73
CA VAL A 77 -16.48 55.28 -4.66
C VAL A 77 -16.75 53.91 -4.03
N CYS A 78 -16.89 53.86 -2.71
CA CYS A 78 -17.19 52.65 -1.94
C CYS A 78 -18.62 52.71 -1.37
N ASP A 79 -19.39 51.62 -1.50
CA ASP A 79 -20.86 51.68 -1.53
C ASP A 79 -21.54 50.85 -0.41
N GLU A 80 -21.14 51.09 0.86
CA GLU A 80 -21.59 50.27 2.00
C GLU A 80 -22.03 51.03 3.27
N GLY A 81 -22.32 52.33 3.16
CA GLY A 81 -23.36 53.04 3.96
C GLY A 81 -23.33 53.06 5.51
N ARG A 82 -22.31 52.52 6.20
CA ARG A 82 -22.29 52.41 7.68
C ARG A 82 -21.67 53.65 8.36
N PRO A 83 -22.28 54.23 9.41
CA PRO A 83 -21.72 55.36 10.14
C PRO A 83 -20.57 54.94 11.08
N PRO A 84 -19.56 55.80 11.31
CA PRO A 84 -18.43 55.47 12.17
C PRO A 84 -18.76 55.63 13.66
N THR A 85 -18.56 54.57 14.45
CA THR A 85 -18.60 54.63 15.92
C THR A 85 -17.19 54.61 16.52
N LEU A 86 -16.95 55.49 17.48
CA LEU A 86 -15.66 55.64 18.16
C LEU A 86 -15.42 54.51 19.17
N ALA A 87 -14.17 54.06 19.30
CA ALA A 87 -13.78 53.02 20.25
C ALA A 87 -13.82 53.55 21.72
N PRO A 88 -14.47 52.84 22.66
CA PRO A 88 -14.39 53.16 24.08
C PRO A 88 -13.01 52.85 24.67
N LYS A 89 -12.57 53.65 25.66
CA LYS A 89 -11.41 53.33 26.50
C LYS A 89 -11.78 52.35 27.62
N ALA A 90 -10.78 51.64 28.13
CA ALA A 90 -10.93 50.77 29.31
C ALA A 90 -11.09 51.57 30.62
N ALA A 91 -11.88 51.01 31.53
CA ALA A 91 -11.94 51.30 32.97
C ALA A 91 -12.41 50.04 33.71
N ASP A 92 -12.21 49.98 35.03
CA ASP A 92 -12.16 48.72 35.83
C ASP A 92 -13.44 48.52 36.72
N PRO A 93 -13.54 47.61 37.71
CA PRO A 93 -14.65 46.63 37.71
C PRO A 93 -15.62 46.70 38.90
N ALA A 94 -16.87 46.26 38.70
CA ALA A 94 -17.81 45.96 39.79
C ALA A 94 -18.96 44.98 39.40
N ALA A 95 -19.37 44.17 40.39
CA ALA A 95 -20.70 43.52 40.58
C ALA A 95 -21.36 42.67 39.47
N ALA A 96 -21.53 41.37 39.77
CA ALA A 96 -22.65 40.52 39.31
C ALA A 96 -23.80 40.59 40.37
N PRO A 97 -24.93 39.82 40.32
CA PRO A 97 -25.37 38.81 39.33
C PRO A 97 -26.88 38.90 38.95
N ALA A 98 -27.40 37.97 38.14
CA ALA A 98 -28.61 37.15 38.45
C ALA A 98 -29.16 36.32 37.25
N ALA A 99 -29.79 35.20 37.56
CA ALA A 99 -30.31 34.17 36.65
C ALA A 99 -31.72 34.46 36.07
N ALA A 100 -32.13 33.69 35.04
CA ALA A 100 -33.45 33.02 34.99
C ALA A 100 -33.50 31.88 33.94
N ASN A 101 -34.38 30.89 34.17
CA ASN A 101 -34.69 29.79 33.25
C ASN A 101 -35.86 30.11 32.30
N ALA A 102 -35.93 29.43 31.16
CA ALA A 102 -37.20 29.09 30.50
C ALA A 102 -37.06 27.77 29.70
N THR A 103 -38.15 26.99 29.57
CA THR A 103 -38.14 25.65 28.96
C THR A 103 -39.26 25.45 27.92
N ALA A 104 -39.03 24.50 27.00
CA ALA A 104 -40.00 23.74 26.21
C ALA A 104 -40.96 24.47 25.23
N ALA A 105 -40.89 24.08 23.94
CA ALA A 105 -42.08 23.89 23.09
C ALA A 105 -41.81 23.05 21.82
N LYS A 106 -42.50 21.91 21.70
CA LYS A 106 -42.88 21.12 20.50
C LYS A 106 -44.12 20.29 20.94
N PRO A 107 -44.96 19.73 20.04
CA PRO A 107 -44.85 19.63 18.59
C PRO A 107 -46.12 20.10 17.82
N ALA A 108 -46.12 19.90 16.50
CA ALA A 108 -47.35 19.70 15.72
C ALA A 108 -47.15 18.53 14.73
N ARG A 109 -48.24 17.81 14.39
CA ARG A 109 -48.29 16.75 13.36
C ARG A 109 -49.42 17.08 12.38
N LEU A 110 -49.29 16.63 11.14
CA LEU A 110 -50.45 16.29 10.28
C LEU A 110 -50.36 14.82 9.86
N ARG A 111 -51.49 14.24 9.41
CA ARG A 111 -51.67 12.79 9.17
C ARG A 111 -52.82 12.56 8.17
N HIS A 112 -53.07 11.28 7.80
CA HIS A 112 -54.13 10.76 6.89
C HIS A 112 -53.74 10.79 5.39
N LEU A 113 -54.19 9.90 4.47
CA LEU A 113 -54.87 8.56 4.42
C LEU A 113 -54.75 8.09 2.93
N LEU A 114 -54.83 6.85 2.42
CA LEU A 114 -55.09 5.44 2.81
C LEU A 114 -54.09 4.54 1.98
N GLY A 115 -54.02 3.21 2.05
CA GLY A 115 -54.59 2.22 2.98
C GLY A 115 -54.87 0.85 2.32
N LEU A 116 -54.70 -0.26 3.09
CA LEU A 116 -55.32 -1.60 2.92
C LEU A 116 -54.89 -2.43 1.66
N THR A 117 -54.72 -3.77 1.66
CA THR A 117 -55.03 -4.86 2.62
C THR A 117 -53.90 -5.93 2.67
N SER A 118 -54.02 -6.90 3.57
CA SER A 118 -53.30 -8.20 3.53
C SER A 118 -54.20 -9.32 4.09
N PRO A 119 -54.03 -10.58 3.67
CA PRO A 119 -54.44 -11.72 4.51
C PRO A 119 -53.45 -12.92 4.53
N GLY A 120 -53.37 -13.59 5.69
CA GLY A 120 -53.58 -15.04 5.73
C GLY A 120 -52.43 -16.02 5.45
N SER A 121 -51.39 -16.00 6.29
CA SER A 121 -50.66 -17.18 6.81
C SER A 121 -50.87 -18.59 6.20
N SER A 122 -49.83 -19.13 5.58
CA SER A 122 -49.31 -20.51 5.77
C SER A 122 -47.87 -20.53 5.22
N GLY A 123 -46.95 -21.44 5.57
CA GLY A 123 -47.04 -22.62 6.44
C GLY A 123 -46.07 -23.70 5.94
N GLY A 124 -44.78 -23.38 5.83
CA GLY A 124 -43.74 -24.27 5.31
C GLY A 124 -42.35 -23.83 5.75
N SER A 125 -41.52 -24.78 6.16
CA SER A 125 -40.19 -24.54 6.72
C SER A 125 -39.11 -25.19 5.86
N ASP A 126 -38.31 -24.38 5.17
CA ASP A 126 -37.04 -24.78 4.58
C ASP A 126 -36.00 -23.69 4.86
N SER A 127 -34.87 -24.07 5.46
CA SER A 127 -33.82 -23.14 5.90
C SER A 127 -32.70 -23.07 4.87
N GLU A 128 -32.84 -22.19 3.86
CA GLU A 128 -31.77 -21.94 2.88
C GLU A 128 -30.67 -21.05 3.49
N SER A 129 -29.82 -21.64 4.34
CA SER A 129 -28.78 -20.93 5.09
C SER A 129 -27.40 -21.59 5.01
N ASP A 130 -26.85 -21.76 3.79
CA ASP A 130 -25.44 -22.21 3.64
C ASP A 130 -24.74 -21.72 2.35
N ARG A 131 -24.57 -20.39 2.20
CA ARG A 131 -23.83 -19.76 1.08
C ARG A 131 -22.90 -18.60 1.50
N THR A 132 -22.27 -18.67 2.67
CA THR A 132 -21.29 -17.65 3.15
C THR A 132 -20.01 -18.26 3.75
N GLY A 133 -19.59 -19.43 3.22
CA GLY A 133 -18.34 -20.09 3.64
C GLY A 133 -17.05 -19.37 3.23
N ALA A 134 -15.99 -19.59 4.02
CA ALA A 134 -14.60 -19.15 3.84
C ALA A 134 -14.34 -17.62 3.82
N TRP A 135 -14.88 -16.88 2.85
CA TRP A 135 -14.39 -15.52 2.53
C TRP A 135 -14.71 -14.45 3.57
N GLY A 136 -15.79 -14.60 4.35
CA GLY A 136 -16.18 -13.63 5.38
C GLY A 136 -15.28 -13.59 6.64
N TRP A 137 -14.38 -14.57 6.82
CA TRP A 137 -13.55 -14.66 8.03
C TRP A 137 -12.31 -13.76 7.99
N LEU A 138 -11.63 -13.66 6.83
CA LEU A 138 -10.49 -12.76 6.65
C LEU A 138 -10.89 -11.29 6.88
N TRP A 139 -12.07 -10.89 6.41
CA TRP A 139 -12.59 -9.52 6.55
C TRP A 139 -12.83 -9.10 8.01
N ARG A 140 -13.25 -10.03 8.88
CA ARG A 140 -13.55 -9.73 10.30
C ARG A 140 -12.30 -9.55 11.17
N LEU A 141 -11.17 -10.15 10.80
CA LEU A 141 -9.90 -9.98 11.54
C LEU A 141 -9.30 -8.59 11.37
N ALA A 142 -9.59 -7.89 10.26
CA ALA A 142 -9.07 -6.54 10.00
C ALA A 142 -9.70 -5.45 10.89
N HIS A 143 -10.93 -5.64 11.36
CA HIS A 143 -11.71 -4.61 12.09
C HIS A 143 -11.83 -4.83 13.61
N GLY A 144 -11.08 -5.78 14.19
CA GLY A 144 -11.25 -6.18 15.59
C GLY A 144 -10.60 -5.29 16.67
N ALA A 145 -9.86 -4.23 16.31
CA ALA A 145 -8.87 -3.60 17.19
C ALA A 145 -8.98 -2.06 17.36
N LEU A 146 -10.20 -1.51 17.45
CA LEU A 146 -10.42 -0.10 17.81
C LEU A 146 -10.30 0.15 19.33
N GLY A 147 -9.08 0.02 19.86
CA GLY A 147 -8.73 0.42 21.23
C GLY A 147 -8.15 1.84 21.25
N LEU A 148 -8.91 2.81 21.75
CA LEU A 148 -8.48 4.22 21.84
C LEU A 148 -7.34 4.39 22.86
N GLY A 149 -6.17 4.82 22.39
CA GLY A 149 -5.02 5.20 23.22
C GLY A 149 -4.34 6.45 22.66
N GLY A 150 -4.25 7.52 23.47
CA GLY A 150 -3.77 8.82 23.02
C GLY A 150 -2.25 8.91 22.82
N VAL A 151 -1.83 9.69 21.83
CA VAL A 151 -0.41 9.94 21.50
C VAL A 151 0.07 11.25 22.14
N PRO A 152 1.13 11.25 22.97
CA PRO A 152 1.77 12.48 23.46
C PRO A 152 2.68 13.11 22.39
N GLY A 153 2.73 14.45 22.36
CA GLY A 153 3.27 15.20 21.22
C GLY A 153 4.75 15.61 21.26
N SER A 154 5.32 15.71 20.06
CA SER A 154 6.35 16.67 19.59
C SER A 154 7.61 16.95 20.44
N GLY A 155 8.77 16.56 19.88
CA GLY A 155 10.05 17.26 20.00
C GLY A 155 10.55 17.66 18.61
N ALA A 156 11.29 18.77 18.47
CA ALA A 156 11.55 19.42 17.17
C ALA A 156 13.05 19.63 16.85
N GLY A 157 13.37 19.88 15.57
CA GLY A 157 14.65 20.43 15.13
C GLY A 157 15.18 19.88 13.80
N GLY A 158 15.32 20.74 12.79
CA GLY A 158 15.93 20.39 11.49
C GLY A 158 15.42 21.27 10.34
N ALA A 159 16.08 22.40 10.07
CA ALA A 159 15.71 23.31 8.98
C ALA A 159 16.48 22.96 7.69
N GLY A 160 15.80 22.88 6.53
CA GLY A 160 16.46 22.46 5.29
C GLY A 160 15.63 22.39 4.00
N ALA A 161 14.49 23.10 3.89
CA ALA A 161 13.75 23.24 2.64
C ALA A 161 12.96 24.57 2.64
N GLY A 162 12.70 25.13 1.46
CA GLY A 162 12.09 26.46 1.32
C GLY A 162 10.56 26.50 1.30
N GLY A 163 10.00 27.68 1.61
CA GLY A 163 8.71 28.15 1.07
C GLY A 163 7.44 27.82 1.86
N TRP A 164 7.27 26.61 2.39
CA TRP A 164 5.95 26.12 2.80
C TRP A 164 5.64 26.25 4.31
N GLY A 165 5.83 27.47 4.84
CA GLY A 165 5.69 27.80 6.26
C GLY A 165 4.26 28.02 6.79
N ARG A 166 3.21 27.64 6.05
CA ARG A 166 1.82 27.75 6.55
C ARG A 166 1.39 26.46 7.26
N ARG A 167 0.86 26.61 8.46
CA ARG A 167 0.32 25.51 9.27
C ARG A 167 -0.99 25.03 8.65
N LEU A 168 -1.10 23.73 8.38
CA LEU A 168 -2.35 23.11 7.95
C LEU A 168 -3.45 23.37 8.99
N GLN A 169 -4.64 23.75 8.51
CA GLN A 169 -5.87 23.86 9.32
C GLN A 169 -6.40 22.46 9.59
N ALA A 170 -6.52 22.06 10.86
CA ALA A 170 -6.84 20.69 11.23
C ALA A 170 -8.29 20.30 10.92
N VAL A 171 -8.48 19.23 10.15
CA VAL A 171 -9.79 18.62 9.84
C VAL A 171 -10.02 17.41 10.74
N GLU A 172 -11.24 17.24 11.27
CA GLU A 172 -11.63 16.12 12.16
C GLU A 172 -10.71 15.90 13.38
N GLY A 173 -10.00 16.96 13.81
CA GLY A 173 -9.00 16.89 14.88
C GLY A 173 -7.64 16.34 14.43
N HIS A 174 -7.47 15.95 13.16
CA HIS A 174 -6.21 15.49 12.60
C HIS A 174 -5.33 16.70 12.19
N PRO A 175 -4.22 16.99 12.90
CA PRO A 175 -3.51 18.27 12.81
C PRO A 175 -2.64 18.44 11.55
N ALA A 176 -2.65 17.44 10.66
CA ALA A 176 -1.77 17.35 9.50
C ALA A 176 -2.52 17.01 8.20
N VAL A 177 -3.86 17.15 8.21
CA VAL A 177 -4.77 17.15 7.05
C VAL A 177 -5.54 18.48 7.06
N SER A 178 -5.75 19.06 5.87
CA SER A 178 -6.63 20.22 5.65
C SER A 178 -7.58 19.99 4.48
N GLU A 179 -8.65 20.77 4.38
CA GLU A 179 -9.43 20.86 3.14
C GLU A 179 -8.59 21.51 2.02
N LEU A 180 -8.74 20.99 0.80
CA LEU A 180 -8.16 21.55 -0.42
C LEU A 180 -9.25 22.31 -1.17
N LEU A 181 -9.37 23.61 -0.87
CA LEU A 181 -10.52 24.42 -1.29
C LEU A 181 -10.43 24.90 -2.75
N CYS A 182 -9.22 25.22 -3.24
CA CYS A 182 -9.00 25.98 -4.47
C CYS A 182 -7.74 25.53 -5.23
N ASP A 183 -7.66 25.88 -6.50
CA ASP A 183 -6.53 25.57 -7.37
C ASP A 183 -5.35 26.53 -7.19
N LEU A 184 -4.17 26.03 -7.56
CA LEU A 184 -2.93 26.79 -7.51
C LEU A 184 -3.01 27.99 -8.46
N GLY A 185 -2.78 29.20 -7.93
CA GLY A 185 -2.90 30.45 -8.69
C GLY A 185 -4.25 31.17 -8.60
N THR A 186 -5.28 30.53 -8.04
CA THR A 186 -6.58 31.19 -7.80
C THR A 186 -6.58 32.06 -6.54
N ASP A 187 -7.47 33.05 -6.45
CA ASP A 187 -7.48 34.09 -5.42
C ASP A 187 -8.17 33.69 -4.10
N CYS A 188 -7.79 32.53 -3.56
CA CYS A 188 -8.15 32.13 -2.20
C CYS A 188 -7.76 33.24 -1.19
N ALA A 189 -8.76 33.83 -0.53
CA ALA A 189 -8.65 35.09 0.22
C ALA A 189 -7.72 35.06 1.45
N ASP A 190 -7.29 33.86 1.88
CA ASP A 190 -6.33 33.59 2.96
C ASP A 190 -4.93 33.15 2.45
N CYS A 191 -4.84 32.77 1.17
CA CYS A 191 -3.65 32.17 0.58
C CYS A 191 -2.70 33.20 -0.05
N GLY A 192 -3.19 34.33 -0.54
CA GLY A 192 -2.36 35.31 -1.27
C GLY A 192 -1.75 34.73 -2.56
N PRO A 193 -0.79 35.42 -3.20
CA PRO A 193 -0.29 35.01 -4.51
C PRO A 193 0.47 33.69 -4.47
N TRP A 194 0.07 32.75 -5.33
CA TRP A 194 0.85 31.55 -5.62
C TRP A 194 2.16 31.91 -6.32
N ASN A 195 3.28 31.29 -5.90
CA ASN A 195 4.59 31.51 -6.49
C ASN A 195 5.17 30.16 -6.96
N GLY A 196 4.67 29.69 -8.09
CA GLY A 196 5.00 28.42 -8.71
C GLY A 196 4.28 28.26 -10.05
N THR A 197 4.41 27.09 -10.68
CA THR A 197 3.62 26.74 -11.87
C THR A 197 2.19 26.37 -11.47
N VAL A 198 1.26 26.42 -12.44
CA VAL A 198 -0.15 26.02 -12.26
C VAL A 198 -0.53 24.93 -13.28
N PRO A 199 -1.45 24.00 -12.96
CA PRO A 199 -1.96 23.02 -13.92
C PRO A 199 -2.61 23.67 -15.15
N THR A 200 -2.68 22.94 -16.27
CA THR A 200 -3.30 23.39 -17.53
C THR A 200 -4.00 22.23 -18.25
N GLY A 201 -4.93 22.49 -19.17
CA GLY A 201 -5.76 21.44 -19.78
C GLY A 201 -6.96 21.01 -18.92
N TRP A 202 -7.47 21.95 -18.11
CA TRP A 202 -8.62 21.81 -17.21
C TRP A 202 -9.83 22.66 -17.63
N GLU A 203 -9.65 23.49 -18.65
CA GLU A 203 -10.65 24.36 -19.27
C GLU A 203 -11.96 23.59 -19.58
N PRO A 204 -13.15 24.18 -19.30
CA PRO A 204 -13.40 25.57 -18.92
C PRO A 204 -13.19 25.90 -17.43
N HIS A 205 -12.66 24.96 -16.62
CA HIS A 205 -12.41 25.17 -15.19
C HIS A 205 -10.99 25.72 -14.96
N ASP A 206 -10.80 26.46 -13.86
CA ASP A 206 -9.51 27.08 -13.51
C ASP A 206 -8.39 26.08 -13.18
N GLY A 207 -8.74 24.81 -12.92
CA GLY A 207 -7.78 23.76 -12.59
C GLY A 207 -8.44 22.43 -12.16
N PRO A 208 -7.63 21.44 -11.73
CA PRO A 208 -8.10 20.12 -11.32
C PRO A 208 -9.00 20.12 -10.08
N VAL A 209 -8.79 21.01 -9.10
CA VAL A 209 -9.61 21.08 -7.87
C VAL A 209 -10.99 21.65 -8.19
N ALA A 210 -11.06 22.72 -9.00
CA ALA A 210 -12.30 23.29 -9.51
C ALA A 210 -13.09 22.26 -10.34
N TRP A 211 -12.42 21.58 -11.28
CA TRP A 211 -13.03 20.55 -12.12
C TRP A 211 -13.58 19.36 -11.30
N LEU A 212 -12.80 18.84 -10.33
CA LEU A 212 -13.26 17.76 -9.43
C LEU A 212 -14.45 18.18 -8.57
N ARG A 213 -14.47 19.42 -8.09
CA ARG A 213 -15.59 19.95 -7.28
C ARG A 213 -16.84 20.15 -8.13
N ALA A 214 -16.71 20.62 -9.37
CA ALA A 214 -17.82 20.87 -10.27
C ALA A 214 -18.42 19.60 -10.91
N GLU A 215 -17.59 18.76 -11.56
CA GLU A 215 -18.08 17.60 -12.33
C GLU A 215 -18.27 16.33 -11.47
N HIS A 216 -17.64 16.27 -10.29
CA HIS A 216 -17.68 15.09 -9.42
C HIS A 216 -18.14 15.37 -7.98
N ASN A 217 -18.50 16.62 -7.64
CA ASN A 217 -18.95 17.02 -6.30
C ASN A 217 -17.98 16.55 -5.18
N ALA A 218 -16.68 16.53 -5.47
CA ALA A 218 -15.68 15.88 -4.62
C ALA A 218 -15.24 16.77 -3.44
N SER A 219 -15.34 16.23 -2.22
CA SER A 219 -14.66 16.79 -1.04
C SER A 219 -13.17 16.42 -1.09
N LEU A 220 -12.31 17.42 -1.25
CA LEU A 220 -10.87 17.25 -1.42
C LEU A 220 -10.10 17.77 -0.22
N PHE A 221 -8.99 17.10 0.08
CA PHE A 221 -8.13 17.35 1.24
C PHE A 221 -6.66 17.27 0.83
N VAL A 222 -5.78 17.79 1.69
CA VAL A 222 -4.33 17.78 1.51
C VAL A 222 -3.62 17.30 2.79
N ARG A 223 -2.65 16.40 2.62
CA ARG A 223 -1.84 15.79 3.69
C ARG A 223 -0.35 16.00 3.39
N THR A 224 0.43 16.49 4.36
CA THR A 224 1.91 16.47 4.25
C THR A 224 2.44 15.06 4.53
N THR A 225 3.01 14.37 3.53
CA THR A 225 3.43 12.96 3.67
C THR A 225 4.54 12.75 4.71
N ASP A 226 4.51 11.61 5.40
CA ASP A 226 5.50 11.20 6.41
C ASP A 226 6.68 10.42 5.78
N THR A 227 7.13 10.89 4.61
CA THR A 227 8.18 10.29 3.76
C THR A 227 9.54 10.98 3.95
N PRO A 228 10.69 10.35 3.59
CA PRO A 228 12.01 10.96 3.72
C PRO A 228 12.19 12.27 2.94
N ARG A 229 11.42 12.43 1.85
CA ARG A 229 11.20 13.69 1.14
C ARG A 229 9.70 13.99 1.23
N PRO A 230 9.23 14.82 2.17
CA PRO A 230 7.81 15.07 2.42
C PRO A 230 7.22 16.04 1.39
N PHE A 231 5.95 15.86 1.04
CA PHE A 231 5.22 16.72 0.09
C PHE A 231 3.73 16.81 0.42
N LEU A 232 3.04 17.73 -0.25
CA LEU A 232 1.58 17.87 -0.15
C LEU A 232 0.89 16.88 -1.10
N ALA A 233 0.35 15.79 -0.56
CA ALA A 233 -0.49 14.86 -1.31
C ALA A 233 -1.95 15.33 -1.26
N ALA A 234 -2.58 15.48 -2.43
CA ALA A 234 -4.02 15.70 -2.54
C ALA A 234 -4.77 14.36 -2.49
N ILE A 235 -5.85 14.30 -1.72
CA ILE A 235 -6.65 13.09 -1.46
C ILE A 235 -8.15 13.45 -1.40
N THR A 236 -9.03 12.44 -1.48
CA THR A 236 -10.47 12.61 -1.18
C THR A 236 -10.73 12.31 0.31
N HIS A 237 -11.99 12.32 0.75
CA HIS A 237 -12.33 11.96 2.13
C HIS A 237 -12.00 10.49 2.41
N HIS A 238 -11.46 10.19 3.59
CA HIS A 238 -10.99 8.86 3.97
C HIS A 238 -12.09 7.78 4.05
N GLN A 239 -13.37 8.17 3.97
CA GLN A 239 -14.54 7.27 3.90
C GLN A 239 -15.07 7.11 2.46
N ALA A 240 -14.80 8.09 1.59
CA ALA A 240 -15.14 8.04 0.17
C ALA A 240 -14.13 7.21 -0.64
N ASP A 241 -12.91 7.09 -0.14
CA ASP A 241 -11.85 6.19 -0.61
C ASP A 241 -11.17 5.55 0.61
N PRO A 242 -11.55 4.31 1.00
CA PRO A 242 -11.01 3.60 2.16
C PRO A 242 -9.59 3.04 1.93
N ASP A 243 -8.92 3.48 0.86
CA ASP A 243 -7.65 2.95 0.39
C ASP A 243 -6.54 4.01 0.41
N VAL A 244 -6.21 4.62 -0.73
CA VAL A 244 -5.14 5.60 -0.91
C VAL A 244 -5.33 6.80 0.01
N SER A 245 -6.55 7.34 0.03
CA SER A 245 -6.91 8.48 0.87
C SER A 245 -6.89 8.11 2.35
N ALA A 246 -7.37 6.94 2.74
CA ALA A 246 -7.35 6.50 4.14
C ALA A 246 -5.93 6.24 4.66
N MET A 247 -5.08 5.57 3.87
CA MET A 247 -3.68 5.32 4.20
C MET A 247 -2.89 6.63 4.36
N LEU A 248 -3.07 7.58 3.43
CA LEU A 248 -2.43 8.89 3.53
C LEU A 248 -3.01 9.74 4.68
N TRP A 249 -4.32 9.74 4.90
CA TRP A 249 -4.97 10.47 5.98
C TRP A 249 -4.43 10.03 7.35
N HIS A 250 -4.49 8.72 7.65
CA HIS A 250 -4.17 8.20 8.98
C HIS A 250 -2.66 7.97 9.23
N TYR A 251 -1.86 7.75 8.17
CA TYR A 251 -0.45 7.36 8.32
C TYR A 251 0.56 8.18 7.49
N GLY A 252 0.09 9.10 6.65
CA GLY A 252 0.96 9.97 5.83
C GLY A 252 1.77 9.25 4.74
N ALA A 253 1.60 7.93 4.55
CA ALA A 253 2.36 7.14 3.60
C ALA A 253 1.56 5.93 3.07
N MET A 254 1.66 5.65 1.78
CA MET A 254 1.28 4.35 1.20
C MET A 254 2.35 3.31 1.49
N GLU A 255 1.94 2.03 1.55
CA GLU A 255 2.78 0.83 1.53
C GLU A 255 4.23 1.05 2.02
N GLY A 256 4.41 1.08 3.34
CA GLY A 256 5.70 1.44 3.95
C GLY A 256 6.91 0.66 3.42
N GLY A 257 6.74 -0.60 3.00
CA GLY A 257 7.80 -1.40 2.40
C GLY A 257 8.11 -1.08 0.94
N VAL A 258 7.07 -0.86 0.12
CA VAL A 258 7.23 -0.45 -1.29
C VAL A 258 7.86 0.95 -1.34
N THR A 259 7.39 1.87 -0.51
CA THR A 259 7.99 3.20 -0.35
C THR A 259 9.44 3.12 0.16
N ARG A 260 9.78 2.21 1.09
CA ARG A 260 11.18 2.00 1.54
C ARG A 260 12.07 1.47 0.41
N VAL A 261 11.58 0.53 -0.39
CA VAL A 261 12.33 0.02 -1.55
C VAL A 261 12.52 1.13 -2.59
N LEU A 262 11.49 1.93 -2.89
CA LEU A 262 11.58 3.07 -3.79
C LEU A 262 12.57 4.13 -3.28
N HIS A 263 12.58 4.46 -1.98
CA HIS A 263 13.60 5.34 -1.38
C HIS A 263 15.02 4.86 -1.70
N TRP A 264 15.34 3.60 -1.35
CA TRP A 264 16.67 3.02 -1.58
C TRP A 264 17.00 2.80 -3.06
N MET A 265 16.01 2.73 -3.95
CA MET A 265 16.23 2.61 -5.39
C MET A 265 16.54 3.96 -6.06
N LEU A 266 16.06 5.07 -5.51
CA LEU A 266 16.19 6.41 -6.12
C LEU A 266 17.23 7.30 -5.45
N GLU A 267 17.47 7.14 -4.14
CA GLU A 267 18.41 7.98 -3.38
C GLU A 267 19.85 7.87 -3.92
N GLY A 268 20.42 9.03 -4.29
CA GLY A 268 21.71 9.13 -4.98
C GLY A 268 21.78 8.51 -6.38
N GLN A 269 20.67 8.11 -7.01
CA GLN A 269 20.67 7.37 -8.29
C GLN A 269 19.99 8.13 -9.45
N CYS A 270 19.08 9.06 -9.17
CA CYS A 270 18.41 9.85 -10.21
C CYS A 270 19.33 10.81 -10.99
N GLU A 271 20.37 11.36 -10.35
CA GLU A 271 21.37 12.25 -10.96
C GLU A 271 22.76 11.58 -10.96
N PRO A 272 23.10 10.76 -11.97
CA PRO A 272 24.41 10.11 -12.04
C PRO A 272 25.51 11.14 -12.33
N PRO A 273 26.69 11.09 -11.67
CA PRO A 273 27.78 12.06 -11.85
C PRO A 273 28.33 12.19 -13.29
N LYS A 274 28.02 11.22 -14.15
CA LYS A 274 28.24 11.28 -15.61
C LYS A 274 27.05 10.59 -16.28
N GLY A 275 26.37 11.28 -17.20
CA GLY A 275 25.27 10.72 -17.97
C GLY A 275 24.09 11.69 -18.12
N ARG A 276 22.89 11.13 -18.28
CA ARG A 276 21.61 11.85 -18.28
C ARG A 276 20.88 11.56 -16.97
N ARG A 277 20.06 12.50 -16.51
CA ARG A 277 19.09 12.31 -15.41
C ARG A 277 18.27 11.05 -15.68
N ARG A 278 18.20 10.12 -14.72
CA ARG A 278 17.46 8.86 -14.88
C ARG A 278 15.96 9.12 -14.89
N THR A 279 15.21 8.18 -15.45
CA THR A 279 13.75 8.22 -15.59
C THR A 279 13.10 7.14 -14.74
N VAL A 280 11.98 7.44 -14.11
CA VAL A 280 11.04 6.45 -13.54
C VAL A 280 9.80 6.39 -14.43
N LEU A 281 9.31 5.19 -14.69
CA LEU A 281 7.96 4.97 -15.22
C LEU A 281 7.06 4.59 -14.05
N ASP A 282 6.01 5.35 -13.79
CA ASP A 282 4.98 5.05 -12.79
C ASP A 282 3.71 4.66 -13.55
N VAL A 283 3.40 3.37 -13.62
CA VAL A 283 2.23 2.84 -14.32
C VAL A 283 1.18 2.47 -13.27
N GLY A 284 -0.04 2.99 -13.46
CA GLY A 284 -1.04 3.05 -12.39
C GLY A 284 -0.64 4.14 -11.38
N ALA A 285 -0.42 5.36 -11.89
CA ALA A 285 0.09 6.45 -11.05
C ALA A 285 -0.95 6.97 -10.05
N ASN A 286 -2.26 6.81 -10.35
CA ASN A 286 -3.38 7.18 -9.49
C ASN A 286 -3.21 8.63 -8.97
N PHE A 287 -3.40 8.90 -7.67
CA PHE A 287 -3.19 10.23 -7.05
C PHE A 287 -1.71 10.67 -6.97
N GLY A 288 -0.79 9.91 -7.57
CA GLY A 288 0.57 10.37 -7.86
C GLY A 288 1.62 10.13 -6.77
N TYR A 289 1.30 9.43 -5.69
CA TYR A 289 2.16 9.31 -4.52
C TYR A 289 3.58 8.79 -4.82
N TYR A 290 3.75 7.87 -5.77
CA TYR A 290 5.07 7.40 -6.20
C TYR A 290 5.72 8.32 -7.26
N THR A 291 4.92 8.92 -8.14
CA THR A 291 5.35 9.94 -9.11
C THR A 291 6.00 11.15 -8.42
N ILE A 292 5.33 11.75 -7.42
CA ILE A 292 5.85 12.94 -6.74
C ILE A 292 7.14 12.63 -5.98
N GLN A 293 7.17 11.51 -5.24
CA GLN A 293 8.40 11.06 -4.57
C GLN A 293 9.55 10.90 -5.57
N SER A 294 9.31 10.23 -6.70
CA SER A 294 10.33 9.99 -7.72
C SER A 294 10.93 11.29 -8.27
N ALA A 295 10.09 12.29 -8.54
CA ALA A 295 10.53 13.60 -8.99
C ALA A 295 11.29 14.40 -7.90
N LEU A 296 10.94 14.20 -6.62
CA LEU A 296 11.63 14.79 -5.46
C LEU A 296 12.99 14.13 -5.14
N TYR A 297 13.20 12.86 -5.49
CA TYR A 297 14.56 12.26 -5.57
C TYR A 297 15.37 12.81 -6.77
N GLY A 298 14.75 13.59 -7.65
CA GLY A 298 15.39 14.20 -8.81
C GLY A 298 15.28 13.36 -10.08
N CYS A 299 14.48 12.30 -10.13
CA CYS A 299 14.28 11.58 -11.39
C CYS A 299 13.38 12.39 -12.34
N ASN A 300 13.55 12.18 -13.65
CA ASN A 300 12.45 12.40 -14.58
C ASN A 300 11.37 11.35 -14.30
N VAL A 301 10.10 11.67 -14.52
CA VAL A 301 9.01 10.71 -14.33
C VAL A 301 8.07 10.74 -15.53
N VAL A 302 7.69 9.58 -16.04
CA VAL A 302 6.55 9.42 -16.94
C VAL A 302 5.49 8.62 -16.20
N ALA A 303 4.35 9.27 -15.93
CA ALA A 303 3.28 8.74 -15.09
C ALA A 303 2.07 8.41 -15.97
N PHE A 304 1.66 7.14 -15.98
CA PHE A 304 0.52 6.66 -16.76
C PHE A 304 -0.71 6.55 -15.86
N GLU A 305 -1.71 7.38 -16.14
CA GLU A 305 -3.00 7.37 -15.47
C GLU A 305 -4.13 7.71 -16.47
N PRO A 306 -4.86 6.72 -17.00
CA PRO A 306 -5.95 6.95 -17.94
C PRO A 306 -7.17 7.63 -17.30
N VAL A 307 -7.40 7.50 -15.99
CA VAL A 307 -8.59 8.04 -15.32
C VAL A 307 -8.38 9.51 -14.96
N ARG A 308 -9.01 10.43 -15.72
CA ARG A 308 -8.90 11.88 -15.45
C ARG A 308 -9.34 12.29 -14.03
N LYS A 309 -10.28 11.55 -13.41
CA LYS A 309 -10.69 11.72 -11.99
C LYS A 309 -9.52 11.49 -11.02
N PHE A 310 -8.62 10.56 -11.33
CA PHE A 310 -7.49 10.19 -10.46
C PHE A 310 -6.20 10.93 -10.83
N ARG A 311 -6.06 11.30 -12.10
CA ARG A 311 -4.98 12.18 -12.58
C ARG A 311 -5.10 13.61 -12.04
N ALA A 312 -6.29 14.07 -11.65
CA ALA A 312 -6.52 15.43 -11.15
C ALA A 312 -5.80 15.73 -9.81
N PRO A 313 -5.89 14.90 -8.74
CA PRO A 313 -5.06 15.08 -7.54
C PRO A 313 -3.56 14.98 -7.81
N LEU A 314 -3.14 14.08 -8.71
CA LEU A 314 -1.75 13.94 -9.15
C LEU A 314 -1.23 15.23 -9.81
N ASP A 315 -1.97 15.80 -10.76
CA ASP A 315 -1.58 17.02 -11.47
C ASP A 315 -1.45 18.22 -10.51
N TRP A 316 -2.42 18.38 -9.61
CA TRP A 316 -2.31 19.37 -8.53
C TRP A 316 -1.05 19.15 -7.67
N ALA A 317 -0.75 17.90 -7.29
CA ALA A 317 0.41 17.57 -6.46
C ALA A 317 1.75 17.77 -7.18
N VAL A 318 1.83 17.56 -8.50
CA VAL A 318 3.01 17.84 -9.35
C VAL A 318 3.38 19.32 -9.29
N HIS A 319 2.37 20.17 -9.40
CA HIS A 319 2.52 21.62 -9.33
C HIS A 319 2.76 22.11 -7.89
N ALA A 320 2.06 21.56 -6.89
CA ALA A 320 2.22 21.92 -5.48
C ALA A 320 3.60 21.52 -4.92
N ALA A 321 4.19 20.41 -5.37
CA ALA A 321 5.54 19.99 -5.01
C ALA A 321 6.64 20.71 -5.80
N GLY A 322 6.29 21.52 -6.81
CA GLY A 322 7.25 22.27 -7.61
C GLY A 322 8.15 21.40 -8.49
N VAL A 323 7.60 20.32 -9.07
CA VAL A 323 8.35 19.32 -9.86
C VAL A 323 7.81 19.14 -11.29
N ALA A 324 6.97 20.06 -11.76
CA ALA A 324 6.31 20.01 -13.07
C ALA A 324 7.27 19.95 -14.26
N GLU A 325 8.53 20.37 -14.11
CA GLU A 325 9.55 20.28 -15.17
C GLU A 325 10.15 18.87 -15.34
N ARG A 326 9.86 17.95 -14.40
CA ARG A 326 10.36 16.55 -14.39
C ARG A 326 9.28 15.51 -14.70
N VAL A 327 8.01 15.84 -14.48
CA VAL A 327 6.90 14.90 -14.58
C VAL A 327 6.16 15.08 -15.90
N THR A 328 5.96 13.97 -16.62
CA THR A 328 5.10 13.90 -17.81
C THR A 328 3.91 13.01 -17.50
N LEU A 329 2.70 13.58 -17.56
CA LEU A 329 1.45 12.85 -17.34
C LEU A 329 0.92 12.29 -18.66
N VAL A 330 0.76 10.98 -18.74
CA VAL A 330 0.23 10.26 -19.91
C VAL A 330 -1.17 9.75 -19.60
N GLY A 331 -2.17 10.36 -20.25
CA GLY A 331 -3.58 9.98 -20.13
C GLY A 331 -3.96 8.74 -20.93
N ALA A 332 -3.19 7.66 -20.80
CA ALA A 332 -3.40 6.38 -21.48
C ALA A 332 -2.94 5.23 -20.59
N ALA A 333 -3.56 4.06 -20.75
CA ALA A 333 -3.12 2.84 -20.12
C ALA A 333 -1.98 2.18 -20.91
N LEU A 334 -1.30 1.21 -20.27
CA LEU A 334 -0.37 0.31 -20.95
C LEU A 334 -0.97 -1.10 -21.05
N GLY A 335 -0.59 -1.82 -22.10
CA GLY A 335 -1.02 -3.20 -22.33
C GLY A 335 -0.17 -3.90 -23.39
N GLU A 336 -0.66 -5.05 -23.86
CA GLU A 336 0.05 -5.91 -24.82
C GLU A 336 0.02 -5.37 -26.26
N ALA A 337 -0.99 -4.56 -26.59
CA ALA A 337 -1.21 -3.93 -27.89
C ALA A 337 -1.78 -2.52 -27.69
N ALA A 338 -1.61 -1.66 -28.70
CA ALA A 338 -2.21 -0.33 -28.71
C ALA A 338 -3.61 -0.33 -29.33
N GLY A 339 -4.47 0.55 -28.85
CA GLY A 339 -5.87 0.65 -29.28
C GLY A 339 -6.72 1.34 -28.21
N GLU A 340 -7.96 0.90 -28.07
CA GLU A 340 -8.86 1.32 -26.99
C GLU A 340 -9.23 0.09 -26.13
N ALA A 341 -9.47 0.32 -24.84
CA ALA A 341 -10.01 -0.69 -23.93
C ALA A 341 -11.08 -0.08 -23.02
N ARG A 342 -11.96 -0.93 -22.49
CA ARG A 342 -12.91 -0.55 -21.46
C ARG A 342 -12.21 -0.52 -20.10
N LEU A 343 -12.41 0.54 -19.34
CA LEU A 343 -11.97 0.68 -17.96
C LEU A 343 -13.20 0.84 -17.06
N ALA A 344 -13.35 -0.02 -16.06
CA ALA A 344 -14.46 0.06 -15.12
C ALA A 344 -14.06 0.90 -13.89
N LEU A 345 -14.91 1.85 -13.49
CA LEU A 345 -14.69 2.70 -12.32
C LEU A 345 -15.45 2.14 -11.10
N PRO A 346 -14.79 2.07 -9.92
CA PRO A 346 -15.48 1.77 -8.67
C PRO A 346 -16.43 2.91 -8.27
N LYS A 347 -17.53 2.56 -7.60
CA LYS A 347 -18.40 3.50 -6.88
C LYS A 347 -17.67 4.14 -5.69
N ASP A 348 -17.99 5.40 -5.39
CA ASP A 348 -17.45 6.08 -4.21
C ASP A 348 -17.83 5.30 -2.92
N GLY A 349 -16.95 5.32 -1.92
CA GLY A 349 -17.02 4.43 -0.75
C GLY A 349 -16.47 3.02 -0.97
N THR A 350 -16.02 2.71 -2.20
CA THR A 350 -15.12 1.58 -2.51
C THR A 350 -13.71 2.13 -2.70
N TYR A 351 -12.69 1.29 -2.55
CA TYR A 351 -11.28 1.59 -2.87
C TYR A 351 -11.16 2.22 -4.27
N TRP A 352 -10.65 3.46 -4.40
CA TRP A 352 -10.54 4.10 -5.72
C TRP A 352 -9.44 3.48 -6.59
N GLY A 353 -8.45 2.79 -6.00
CA GLY A 353 -7.39 2.06 -6.72
C GLY A 353 -7.90 1.02 -7.72
N LEU A 354 -8.98 0.29 -7.37
CA LEU A 354 -9.51 -0.87 -8.09
C LEU A 354 -10.08 -0.60 -9.51
N ALA A 355 -9.90 0.61 -10.05
CA ALA A 355 -10.32 0.96 -11.40
C ALA A 355 -9.51 0.16 -12.44
N SER A 356 -10.16 -0.86 -12.99
CA SER A 356 -9.47 -1.94 -13.70
C SER A 356 -9.88 -2.01 -15.16
N LEU A 357 -8.92 -2.32 -16.03
CA LEU A 357 -9.18 -2.64 -17.43
C LEU A 357 -10.04 -3.91 -17.51
N ASP A 358 -11.03 -3.87 -18.39
CA ASP A 358 -12.18 -4.77 -18.46
C ASP A 358 -12.95 -4.98 -17.13
N GLY A 359 -12.66 -4.20 -16.08
CA GLY A 359 -13.21 -4.39 -14.74
C GLY A 359 -12.77 -5.70 -14.07
N ILE A 360 -11.58 -6.21 -14.39
CA ILE A 360 -11.10 -7.50 -13.86
C ILE A 360 -11.10 -7.54 -12.32
N ASN A 361 -10.72 -6.45 -11.64
CA ASN A 361 -10.69 -6.42 -10.18
C ASN A 361 -11.97 -5.89 -9.51
N LEU A 362 -13.07 -5.75 -10.25
CA LEU A 362 -14.37 -5.36 -9.69
C LEU A 362 -15.39 -6.51 -9.77
N PHE A 363 -16.32 -6.52 -8.82
CA PHE A 363 -17.59 -7.22 -8.97
C PHE A 363 -18.61 -6.28 -9.68
N PRO A 364 -19.61 -6.81 -10.42
CA PRO A 364 -20.55 -5.98 -11.18
C PRO A 364 -21.28 -4.90 -10.35
N GLN A 365 -21.61 -5.19 -9.09
CA GLN A 365 -22.26 -4.26 -8.14
C GLN A 365 -21.32 -3.21 -7.50
N GLU A 366 -20.07 -3.16 -7.93
CA GLU A 366 -19.07 -2.16 -7.53
C GLU A 366 -18.77 -1.17 -8.66
N ILE A 367 -19.08 -1.52 -9.90
CA ILE A 367 -18.87 -0.68 -11.09
C ILE A 367 -19.96 0.40 -11.14
N VAL A 368 -19.56 1.68 -11.01
CA VAL A 368 -20.47 2.83 -11.16
C VAL A 368 -20.53 3.34 -12.61
N ALA A 369 -19.43 3.20 -13.34
CA ALA A 369 -19.30 3.65 -14.72
C ALA A 369 -18.29 2.79 -15.48
N ASN A 370 -18.37 2.82 -16.81
CA ASN A 370 -17.31 2.34 -17.70
C ASN A 370 -16.85 3.51 -18.56
N LEU A 371 -15.52 3.66 -18.71
CA LEU A 371 -14.88 4.56 -19.65
C LEU A 371 -14.31 3.74 -20.82
N THR A 372 -14.24 4.34 -22.00
CA THR A 372 -13.30 3.91 -23.04
C THR A 372 -12.00 4.69 -22.85
N VAL A 373 -10.87 4.01 -22.79
CA VAL A 373 -9.55 4.63 -22.57
C VAL A 373 -8.55 4.15 -23.62
N ASN A 374 -7.66 5.06 -24.02
CA ASN A 374 -6.56 4.73 -24.93
C ASN A 374 -5.56 3.79 -24.25
N VAL A 375 -5.09 2.79 -24.99
CA VAL A 375 -4.03 1.87 -24.59
C VAL A 375 -2.86 2.05 -25.55
N THR A 376 -1.64 2.08 -25.01
CA THR A 376 -0.40 1.94 -25.78
C THR A 376 0.50 0.87 -25.15
N THR A 377 1.73 0.71 -25.63
CA THR A 377 2.66 -0.32 -25.13
C THR A 377 3.98 0.30 -24.66
N LEU A 378 4.71 -0.39 -23.80
CA LEU A 378 6.04 0.07 -23.35
C LEU A 378 7.02 0.14 -24.53
N ASP A 379 6.92 -0.78 -25.49
CA ASP A 379 7.77 -0.80 -26.69
C ASP A 379 7.49 0.38 -27.64
N ARG A 380 6.33 1.05 -27.52
CA ARG A 380 5.97 2.29 -28.24
C ARG A 380 6.58 3.57 -27.64
N TRP A 381 7.70 3.47 -26.91
CA TRP A 381 8.42 4.58 -26.27
C TRP A 381 8.46 5.88 -27.07
N ALA A 382 8.73 5.82 -28.38
CA ALA A 382 8.87 7.01 -29.23
C ALA A 382 7.55 7.80 -29.46
N GLU A 383 6.39 7.21 -29.16
CA GLU A 383 5.07 7.84 -29.29
C GLU A 383 4.71 8.68 -28.05
N TRP A 384 5.12 8.24 -26.85
CA TRP A 384 4.69 8.82 -25.58
C TRP A 384 5.81 9.45 -24.73
N ALA A 385 7.08 9.10 -24.94
CA ALA A 385 8.17 9.60 -24.10
C ALA A 385 8.64 11.02 -24.50
N PRO A 386 8.96 11.90 -23.54
CA PRO A 386 9.48 13.23 -23.82
C PRO A 386 10.73 13.24 -24.73
N LYS A 387 10.80 14.26 -25.59
CA LYS A 387 11.90 14.42 -26.56
C LYS A 387 13.26 14.44 -25.86
N GLY A 388 14.08 13.42 -26.15
CA GLY A 388 15.43 13.29 -25.60
C GLY A 388 15.53 12.37 -24.37
N PHE A 389 14.43 11.83 -23.85
CA PHE A 389 14.49 10.67 -22.96
C PHE A 389 14.81 9.41 -23.80
N LYS A 390 15.46 8.39 -23.22
CA LYS A 390 15.78 7.12 -23.89
C LYS A 390 15.39 5.93 -23.01
N PRO A 391 15.02 4.76 -23.59
CA PRO A 391 14.66 3.57 -22.80
C PRO A 391 15.71 3.23 -21.74
N LYS A 392 17.00 3.19 -22.16
CA LYS A 392 18.16 2.91 -21.30
C LYS A 392 18.38 3.91 -20.15
N ASP A 393 17.71 5.05 -20.17
CA ASP A 393 17.75 6.06 -19.12
C ASP A 393 16.78 5.72 -17.97
N ALA A 394 15.95 4.68 -18.11
CA ALA A 394 15.01 4.23 -17.09
C ALA A 394 15.71 3.47 -15.94
N LEU A 395 15.60 4.00 -14.73
CA LEU A 395 16.07 3.39 -13.49
C LEU A 395 15.04 2.40 -12.92
N LEU A 396 13.76 2.75 -12.99
CA LEU A 396 12.66 1.96 -12.44
C LEU A 396 11.42 2.00 -13.35
N LEU A 397 10.84 0.82 -13.57
CA LEU A 397 9.45 0.64 -13.98
C LEU A 397 8.64 0.20 -12.76
N LYS A 398 7.81 1.09 -12.20
CA LYS A 398 6.83 0.75 -11.19
C LYS A 398 5.49 0.42 -11.86
N MET A 399 4.84 -0.67 -11.47
CA MET A 399 3.54 -1.09 -11.99
C MET A 399 2.61 -1.50 -10.86
N ASP A 400 1.38 -1.00 -10.87
CA ASP A 400 0.36 -1.28 -9.87
C ASP A 400 -0.97 -1.19 -10.63
N LEU A 401 -1.44 -2.34 -11.13
CA LEU A 401 -2.39 -2.40 -12.25
C LEU A 401 -3.49 -3.44 -12.05
N GLU A 402 -3.73 -3.84 -10.80
CA GLU A 402 -4.90 -4.62 -10.41
C GLU A 402 -5.02 -5.95 -11.18
N GLY A 403 -3.88 -6.58 -11.51
CA GLY A 403 -3.80 -7.84 -12.25
C GLY A 403 -3.58 -7.72 -13.77
N TRP A 404 -3.24 -6.54 -14.27
CA TRP A 404 -2.97 -6.29 -15.71
C TRP A 404 -1.47 -6.31 -16.06
N GLU A 405 -0.59 -6.44 -15.07
CA GLU A 405 0.87 -6.37 -15.21
C GLU A 405 1.43 -7.36 -16.27
N PRO A 406 0.95 -8.61 -16.39
CA PRO A 406 1.42 -9.54 -17.42
C PRO A 406 1.26 -9.01 -18.85
N ARG A 407 0.19 -8.26 -19.14
CA ARG A 407 -0.04 -7.68 -20.48
C ARG A 407 0.90 -6.51 -20.74
N VAL A 408 1.23 -5.71 -19.73
CA VAL A 408 2.24 -4.64 -19.85
C VAL A 408 3.63 -5.22 -20.08
N ILE A 409 3.98 -6.31 -19.39
CA ILE A 409 5.22 -7.06 -19.63
C ILE A 409 5.24 -7.65 -21.05
N GLN A 410 4.11 -8.16 -21.54
CA GLN A 410 3.98 -8.70 -22.90
C GLN A 410 4.15 -7.63 -23.99
N GLY A 411 3.62 -6.41 -23.80
CA GLY A 411 3.77 -5.26 -24.70
C GLY A 411 5.08 -4.46 -24.50
N GLY A 412 5.95 -4.91 -23.60
CA GLY A 412 7.19 -4.26 -23.23
C GLY A 412 8.44 -5.11 -23.41
N LYS A 413 8.41 -6.13 -24.27
CA LYS A 413 9.51 -7.11 -24.37
C LYS A 413 10.82 -6.49 -24.86
N ALA A 414 10.78 -5.53 -25.77
CA ALA A 414 12.00 -4.82 -26.21
C ALA A 414 12.49 -3.84 -25.14
N PHE A 415 11.58 -3.06 -24.54
CA PHE A 415 11.87 -2.12 -23.46
C PHE A 415 12.45 -2.81 -22.22
N LEU A 416 11.85 -3.93 -21.80
CA LEU A 416 12.30 -4.69 -20.63
C LEU A 416 13.70 -5.25 -20.85
N LYS A 417 14.04 -5.72 -22.06
CA LYS A 417 15.34 -6.32 -22.38
C LYS A 417 16.51 -5.33 -22.35
N GLU A 418 16.32 -4.08 -22.77
CA GLU A 418 17.42 -3.12 -23.01
C GLU A 418 17.22 -1.72 -22.38
N GLY A 419 16.05 -1.45 -21.80
CA GLY A 419 15.67 -0.17 -21.21
C GLY A 419 15.94 -0.04 -19.71
N CYS A 420 15.26 -0.84 -18.87
CA CYS A 420 15.18 -0.56 -17.44
C CYS A 420 16.20 -1.32 -16.56
N GLU A 421 16.67 -0.69 -15.48
CA GLU A 421 17.50 -1.32 -14.43
C GLU A 421 16.70 -2.18 -13.43
N GLY A 422 15.48 -1.78 -13.11
CA GLY A 422 14.64 -2.45 -12.11
C GLY A 422 13.13 -2.39 -12.40
N VAL A 423 12.41 -3.38 -11.90
CA VAL A 423 10.94 -3.43 -11.89
C VAL A 423 10.47 -3.56 -10.44
N LEU A 424 9.47 -2.78 -10.04
CA LEU A 424 8.80 -2.87 -8.74
C LEU A 424 7.30 -2.97 -9.03
N MET A 425 6.66 -4.07 -8.68
CA MET A 425 5.29 -4.30 -9.12
C MET A 425 4.43 -5.01 -8.09
N GLU A 426 3.14 -4.67 -8.08
CA GLU A 426 2.13 -5.61 -7.57
C GLU A 426 2.17 -6.88 -8.44
N TYR A 427 1.87 -8.02 -7.83
CA TYR A 427 1.81 -9.32 -8.50
C TYR A 427 0.54 -10.03 -8.04
N SER A 428 -0.43 -10.04 -8.95
CA SER A 428 -1.84 -10.04 -8.54
C SER A 428 -2.67 -11.14 -9.21
N PRO A 429 -2.21 -12.41 -9.19
CA PRO A 429 -2.98 -13.50 -9.77
C PRO A 429 -4.33 -13.68 -9.08
N GLY A 430 -4.42 -13.40 -7.76
CA GLY A 430 -5.65 -13.47 -6.98
C GLY A 430 -6.85 -12.77 -7.63
N VAL A 431 -6.62 -11.69 -8.38
CA VAL A 431 -7.63 -11.01 -9.18
C VAL A 431 -8.25 -11.95 -10.21
N LEU A 432 -7.44 -12.55 -11.08
CA LEU A 432 -7.92 -13.49 -12.10
C LEU A 432 -8.36 -14.83 -11.50
N GLU A 433 -7.77 -15.27 -10.39
CA GLU A 433 -8.22 -16.46 -9.64
C GLU A 433 -9.68 -16.30 -9.19
N ARG A 434 -10.01 -15.12 -8.64
CA ARG A 434 -11.39 -14.73 -8.25
C ARG A 434 -12.33 -14.61 -9.45
N ILE A 435 -11.84 -14.32 -10.66
CA ILE A 435 -12.66 -14.32 -11.87
C ILE A 435 -12.91 -15.75 -12.36
N PHE A 436 -11.87 -16.59 -12.40
CA PHE A 436 -11.96 -17.96 -12.92
C PHE A 436 -12.96 -18.82 -12.13
N GLU A 437 -13.05 -18.63 -10.81
CA GLU A 437 -14.04 -19.32 -9.97
C GLU A 437 -15.50 -18.88 -10.21
N ARG A 438 -15.75 -17.80 -10.96
CA ARG A 438 -17.12 -17.36 -11.29
C ARG A 438 -17.76 -18.37 -12.26
N PRO A 439 -19.06 -18.69 -12.13
CA PRO A 439 -19.76 -19.60 -13.05
C PRO A 439 -19.56 -19.21 -14.52
N GLY A 440 -19.19 -20.19 -15.35
CA GLY A 440 -18.93 -19.99 -16.78
C GLY A 440 -17.59 -19.33 -17.14
N GLN A 441 -16.75 -18.95 -16.17
CA GLN A 441 -15.41 -18.37 -16.45
C GLN A 441 -14.29 -19.41 -16.51
N LYS A 442 -14.56 -20.64 -16.06
CA LYS A 442 -13.66 -21.80 -16.18
C LYS A 442 -13.49 -22.17 -17.66
N THR A 443 -12.49 -21.57 -18.29
CA THR A 443 -12.24 -21.60 -19.73
C THR A 443 -10.74 -21.72 -20.03
N PRO A 444 -10.34 -22.25 -21.20
CA PRO A 444 -8.93 -22.23 -21.63
C PRO A 444 -8.32 -20.83 -21.65
N GLN A 445 -9.11 -19.81 -22.02
CA GLN A 445 -8.69 -18.41 -22.06
C GLN A 445 -8.45 -17.85 -20.65
N GLY A 446 -9.35 -18.13 -19.70
CA GLY A 446 -9.15 -17.77 -18.30
C GLY A 446 -7.92 -18.47 -17.68
N LEU A 447 -7.64 -19.72 -18.08
CA LEU A 447 -6.46 -20.44 -17.62
C LEU A 447 -5.17 -19.86 -18.22
N ALA A 448 -5.17 -19.52 -19.51
CA ALA A 448 -4.04 -18.87 -20.17
C ALA A 448 -3.73 -17.49 -19.54
N ALA A 449 -4.76 -16.72 -19.16
CA ALA A 449 -4.60 -15.45 -18.47
C ALA A 449 -3.99 -15.62 -17.06
N LEU A 450 -4.33 -16.70 -16.34
CA LEU A 450 -3.64 -17.08 -15.09
C LEU A 450 -2.18 -17.47 -15.32
N GLN A 451 -1.91 -18.27 -16.36
CA GLN A 451 -0.55 -18.71 -16.72
C GLN A 451 0.36 -17.54 -17.14
N ALA A 452 -0.21 -16.42 -17.60
CA ALA A 452 0.54 -15.23 -17.95
C ALA A 452 1.32 -14.61 -16.76
N PHE A 453 0.86 -14.79 -15.51
CA PHE A 453 1.57 -14.29 -14.32
C PHE A 453 2.95 -14.96 -14.12
N PRO A 454 3.06 -16.28 -13.88
CA PRO A 454 4.37 -16.92 -13.75
C PRO A 454 5.18 -16.90 -15.06
N ALA A 455 4.52 -16.94 -16.22
CA ALA A 455 5.23 -16.75 -17.50
C ALA A 455 5.89 -15.36 -17.61
N SER A 456 5.30 -14.32 -17.04
CA SER A 456 5.90 -12.98 -17.00
C SER A 456 7.09 -12.88 -16.04
N LEU A 457 7.11 -13.66 -14.95
CA LEU A 457 8.29 -13.77 -14.08
C LEU A 457 9.47 -14.42 -14.81
N LEU A 458 9.21 -15.45 -15.62
CA LEU A 458 10.20 -16.05 -16.51
C LEU A 458 10.66 -15.05 -17.57
N ALA A 459 9.75 -14.29 -18.19
CA ALA A 459 10.09 -13.29 -19.19
C ALA A 459 10.98 -12.15 -18.64
N LEU A 460 10.77 -11.73 -17.38
CA LEU A 460 11.66 -10.80 -16.69
C LEU A 460 13.06 -11.41 -16.45
N GLN A 461 13.13 -12.68 -16.05
CA GLN A 461 14.41 -13.37 -15.86
C GLN A 461 15.17 -13.53 -17.19
N GLU A 462 14.47 -13.87 -18.28
CA GLU A 462 15.00 -13.92 -19.65
C GLU A 462 15.44 -12.55 -20.19
N ALA A 463 14.72 -11.47 -19.84
CA ALA A 463 15.16 -10.10 -20.11
C ALA A 463 16.41 -9.70 -19.30
N GLY A 464 16.81 -10.47 -18.30
CA GLY A 464 18.04 -10.28 -17.51
C GLY A 464 17.83 -9.61 -16.14
N PHE A 465 16.62 -9.63 -15.59
CA PHE A 465 16.36 -9.28 -14.19
C PHE A 465 16.68 -10.50 -13.29
N THR A 466 17.98 -10.71 -13.05
CA THR A 466 18.53 -11.92 -12.41
C THR A 466 18.38 -11.99 -10.89
N ALA A 467 17.96 -10.90 -10.24
CA ALA A 467 17.72 -10.85 -8.79
C ALA A 467 16.29 -10.37 -8.53
N MET A 468 15.44 -11.21 -7.95
CA MET A 468 14.03 -10.92 -7.71
C MET A 468 13.68 -11.22 -6.25
N ALA A 469 13.17 -10.20 -5.56
CA ALA A 469 12.79 -10.22 -4.16
C ALA A 469 11.26 -10.28 -4.01
N HIS A 470 10.79 -11.12 -3.09
CA HIS A 470 9.40 -11.11 -2.61
C HIS A 470 9.24 -10.10 -1.47
N LEU A 471 8.27 -9.18 -1.60
CA LEU A 471 7.89 -8.19 -0.59
C LEU A 471 6.52 -8.61 -0.01
N PRO A 472 6.48 -9.50 1.00
CA PRO A 472 5.23 -10.03 1.55
C PRO A 472 4.34 -8.91 2.10
N LEU A 473 3.08 -8.87 1.65
CA LEU A 473 2.16 -7.76 1.83
C LEU A 473 2.08 -7.27 3.29
N PHE A 474 1.48 -8.07 4.18
CA PHE A 474 1.23 -7.66 5.58
C PHE A 474 2.48 -7.60 6.46
N ALA A 475 3.56 -8.30 6.08
CA ALA A 475 4.79 -8.37 6.89
C ALA A 475 5.79 -7.27 6.57
N PHE A 476 5.80 -6.76 5.33
CA PHE A 476 6.74 -5.71 4.91
C PHE A 476 6.13 -4.63 4.01
N ALA A 477 5.35 -4.99 2.98
CA ALA A 477 4.90 -4.00 1.99
C ALA A 477 3.89 -3.00 2.57
N ALA A 478 2.83 -3.48 3.20
CA ALA A 478 1.79 -2.71 3.89
C ALA A 478 1.61 -3.24 5.33
N PRO A 479 2.57 -2.98 6.25
CA PRO A 479 2.48 -3.42 7.63
C PRO A 479 1.46 -2.56 8.38
N TRP A 480 0.70 -3.15 9.31
CA TRP A 480 -0.32 -2.44 10.09
C TRP A 480 0.02 -2.39 11.60
N PRO A 481 0.01 -1.20 12.24
CA PRO A 481 -0.03 0.13 11.61
C PRO A 481 1.26 0.40 10.81
N PRO A 482 1.20 1.22 9.75
CA PRO A 482 2.39 1.61 8.99
C PRO A 482 3.48 2.22 9.87
N LYS A 483 4.70 1.71 9.74
CA LYS A 483 5.87 2.27 10.43
C LYS A 483 6.32 3.55 9.72
N LYS A 484 6.58 4.62 10.49
CA LYS A 484 7.17 5.86 9.98
C LYS A 484 8.44 5.55 9.17
N ILE A 485 8.55 6.15 7.98
CA ILE A 485 9.61 5.84 7.04
C ILE A 485 10.86 6.65 7.37
N VAL A 486 11.88 5.97 7.89
CA VAL A 486 13.19 6.55 8.21
C VAL A 486 14.16 6.19 7.09
N GLY A 487 14.61 7.19 6.30
CA GLY A 487 15.46 6.95 5.13
C GLY A 487 16.82 6.29 5.45
N SER A 488 17.36 6.53 6.64
CA SER A 488 18.60 5.85 7.09
C SER A 488 18.39 4.40 7.57
N GLU A 489 17.15 3.89 7.62
CA GLU A 489 16.88 2.51 8.00
C GLU A 489 17.12 1.56 6.80
N PRO A 490 18.05 0.59 6.89
CA PRO A 490 18.34 -0.33 5.80
C PRO A 490 17.14 -1.21 5.45
N LEU A 491 17.15 -1.81 4.26
CA LEU A 491 16.19 -2.85 3.92
C LEU A 491 16.51 -4.16 4.66
N PRO A 492 15.50 -4.94 5.07
CA PRO A 492 15.71 -6.30 5.56
C PRO A 492 16.17 -7.24 4.43
N PRO A 493 16.67 -8.45 4.75
CA PRO A 493 16.78 -9.50 3.75
C PRO A 493 15.40 -9.91 3.24
N PHE A 494 15.30 -10.12 1.93
CA PHE A 494 14.09 -10.58 1.24
C PHE A 494 14.21 -12.05 0.80
N GLU A 495 13.08 -12.74 0.67
CA GLU A 495 13.06 -14.07 0.10
C GLU A 495 13.22 -14.01 -1.43
N SER A 496 14.03 -14.92 -1.98
CA SER A 496 14.35 -14.94 -3.41
C SER A 496 13.24 -15.62 -4.23
N VAL A 497 12.87 -14.99 -5.34
CA VAL A 497 11.98 -15.57 -6.37
C VAL A 497 12.82 -16.15 -7.51
N THR A 498 12.57 -17.40 -7.88
CA THR A 498 13.44 -18.18 -8.77
C THR A 498 12.70 -18.68 -10.02
N PRO A 499 13.41 -19.05 -11.11
CA PRO A 499 12.78 -19.64 -12.29
C PRO A 499 12.11 -20.98 -12.02
N ALA A 500 12.55 -21.71 -10.99
CA ALA A 500 11.94 -22.97 -10.57
C ALA A 500 10.52 -22.72 -10.03
N MET A 501 10.35 -21.73 -9.16
CA MET A 501 9.05 -21.36 -8.58
C MET A 501 8.01 -21.04 -9.65
N ALA A 502 8.36 -20.20 -10.63
CA ALA A 502 7.44 -19.86 -11.72
C ALA A 502 7.06 -21.07 -12.58
N ARG A 503 7.97 -22.03 -12.79
CA ARG A 503 7.64 -23.30 -13.48
C ARG A 503 6.75 -24.21 -12.63
N HIS A 504 6.97 -24.25 -11.32
CA HIS A 504 6.10 -24.96 -10.38
C HIS A 504 4.69 -24.34 -10.32
N ASP A 505 4.57 -23.02 -10.43
CA ASP A 505 3.28 -22.32 -10.55
C ASP A 505 2.58 -22.60 -11.90
N LEU A 506 3.35 -22.80 -12.99
CA LEU A 506 2.81 -23.27 -14.27
C LEU A 506 2.33 -24.72 -14.19
N GLU A 507 3.10 -25.63 -13.58
CA GLU A 507 2.71 -27.03 -13.34
C GLU A 507 1.43 -27.12 -12.47
N ALA A 508 1.29 -26.22 -11.50
CA ALA A 508 0.07 -26.03 -10.71
C ALA A 508 -1.15 -25.65 -11.56
N LEU A 509 -0.98 -24.70 -12.50
CA LEU A 509 -2.06 -24.27 -13.39
C LEU A 509 -2.40 -25.33 -14.46
N GLU A 510 -1.42 -26.06 -14.98
CA GLU A 510 -1.66 -27.23 -15.84
C GLU A 510 -2.41 -28.34 -15.10
N TYR A 511 -2.03 -28.64 -13.86
CA TYR A 511 -2.73 -29.57 -12.99
C TYR A 511 -4.19 -29.12 -12.78
N ARG A 512 -4.41 -27.83 -12.51
CA ARG A 512 -5.76 -27.26 -12.36
C ARG A 512 -6.58 -27.33 -13.65
N GLY A 513 -5.97 -27.12 -14.82
CA GLY A 513 -6.61 -27.34 -16.13
C GLY A 513 -7.17 -28.75 -16.28
N ARG A 514 -6.41 -29.77 -15.85
CA ARG A 514 -6.85 -31.19 -15.85
C ARG A 514 -7.95 -31.52 -14.83
N MET A 515 -8.24 -30.64 -13.87
CA MET A 515 -9.35 -30.80 -12.92
C MET A 515 -10.64 -30.09 -13.36
N GLU A 516 -10.50 -28.98 -14.09
CA GLU A 516 -11.57 -27.98 -14.28
C GLU A 516 -12.05 -27.85 -15.73
N LEU A 517 -11.26 -28.32 -16.70
CA LEU A 517 -11.54 -28.23 -18.14
C LEU A 517 -11.55 -29.60 -18.84
N ASP A 518 -10.93 -30.62 -18.23
CA ASP A 518 -10.90 -32.01 -18.72
C ASP A 518 -12.04 -32.82 -18.06
N PRO A 519 -12.79 -33.66 -18.81
CA PRO A 519 -13.84 -34.52 -18.25
C PRO A 519 -13.36 -35.56 -17.22
N GLY A 520 -12.05 -35.76 -17.04
CA GLY A 520 -11.48 -36.65 -16.02
C GLY A 520 -11.85 -36.30 -14.57
N GLY A 521 -12.24 -35.05 -14.30
CA GLY A 521 -12.77 -34.62 -13.01
C GLY A 521 -11.75 -34.65 -11.86
N CYS A 522 -12.19 -35.07 -10.67
CA CYS A 522 -11.41 -34.93 -9.44
C CYS A 522 -10.25 -35.95 -9.34
N PRO A 523 -8.97 -35.54 -9.42
CA PRO A 523 -7.82 -36.45 -9.42
C PRO A 523 -7.41 -36.92 -8.02
N LEU A 524 -8.16 -36.57 -6.97
CA LEU A 524 -7.86 -36.97 -5.60
C LEU A 524 -8.30 -38.43 -5.33
N PRO A 525 -7.53 -39.20 -4.54
CA PRO A 525 -7.88 -40.59 -4.23
C PRO A 525 -9.28 -40.74 -3.64
N THR A 526 -10.07 -41.67 -4.18
CA THR A 526 -11.46 -41.93 -3.75
C THR A 526 -11.55 -42.28 -2.26
N GLU A 527 -10.54 -42.93 -1.69
CA GLU A 527 -10.42 -43.21 -0.26
C GLU A 527 -10.44 -41.92 0.58
N LEU A 528 -9.67 -40.90 0.17
CA LEU A 528 -9.55 -39.62 0.86
C LEU A 528 -10.85 -38.80 0.77
N THR A 529 -11.43 -38.68 -0.42
CA THR A 529 -12.67 -37.91 -0.64
C THR A 529 -13.91 -38.60 -0.07
N THR A 530 -13.89 -39.93 0.07
CA THR A 530 -14.92 -40.68 0.79
C THR A 530 -14.81 -40.45 2.29
N ALA A 531 -13.63 -40.68 2.88
CA ALA A 531 -13.40 -40.61 4.33
C ALA A 531 -13.48 -39.19 4.90
N PHE A 532 -13.03 -38.18 4.16
CA PHE A 532 -12.96 -36.78 4.60
C PHE A 532 -13.69 -35.87 3.59
N PRO A 533 -14.98 -35.56 3.82
CA PRO A 533 -15.83 -34.87 2.84
C PRO A 533 -15.31 -33.51 2.35
N VAL A 534 -14.48 -32.83 3.15
CA VAL A 534 -13.88 -31.54 2.78
C VAL A 534 -13.01 -31.62 1.51
N TRP A 535 -12.35 -32.75 1.25
CA TRP A 535 -11.53 -32.97 0.04
C TRP A 535 -12.37 -33.15 -1.23
N ARG A 536 -13.71 -33.25 -1.15
CA ARG A 536 -14.58 -33.40 -2.33
C ARG A 536 -14.60 -32.15 -3.22
N ARG A 537 -14.16 -30.99 -2.71
CA ARG A 537 -14.10 -29.71 -3.44
C ARG A 537 -12.73 -29.45 -4.08
N CYS A 538 -12.20 -30.44 -4.81
CA CYS A 538 -10.86 -30.39 -5.41
C CYS A 538 -10.58 -29.23 -6.41
N SER A 539 -11.60 -28.46 -6.80
CA SER A 539 -11.43 -27.19 -7.53
C SER A 539 -10.72 -26.10 -6.72
N GLU A 540 -10.73 -26.17 -5.38
CA GLU A 540 -10.15 -25.14 -4.51
C GLU A 540 -8.63 -25.01 -4.71
N TRP A 541 -8.16 -23.75 -4.76
CA TRP A 541 -6.76 -23.36 -4.97
C TRP A 541 -5.73 -24.05 -4.07
N THR A 542 -6.15 -24.48 -2.88
CA THR A 542 -5.33 -25.18 -1.89
C THR A 542 -4.72 -26.48 -2.42
N TYR A 543 -5.41 -27.22 -3.29
CA TYR A 543 -4.87 -28.46 -3.88
C TYR A 543 -4.06 -28.20 -5.14
N ALA A 544 -4.50 -27.20 -5.93
CA ALA A 544 -3.87 -26.81 -7.18
C ALA A 544 -2.53 -26.08 -6.97
N THR A 545 -2.30 -25.43 -5.83
CA THR A 545 -1.07 -24.67 -5.58
C THR A 545 0.12 -25.60 -5.34
N HIS A 546 1.17 -25.46 -6.14
CA HIS A 546 2.43 -26.19 -5.91
C HIS A 546 3.18 -25.58 -4.71
N PRO A 547 3.55 -26.34 -3.67
CA PRO A 547 4.17 -25.78 -2.46
C PRO A 547 5.62 -25.29 -2.66
N LYS A 548 6.27 -25.61 -3.79
CA LYS A 548 7.53 -24.99 -4.24
C LYS A 548 7.34 -23.82 -5.22
N GLY A 549 6.09 -23.52 -5.61
CA GLY A 549 5.75 -22.36 -6.44
C GLY A 549 5.64 -21.09 -5.61
N LEU A 550 5.80 -19.91 -6.24
CA LEU A 550 5.70 -18.61 -5.58
C LEU A 550 4.28 -18.37 -5.05
N ARG A 551 3.25 -18.91 -5.72
CA ARG A 551 1.84 -18.78 -5.30
C ARG A 551 1.58 -19.32 -3.90
N SER A 552 2.42 -20.25 -3.42
CA SER A 552 2.33 -20.82 -2.07
C SER A 552 2.75 -19.85 -0.95
N ALA A 553 3.42 -18.73 -1.27
CA ALA A 553 4.03 -17.81 -0.30
C ALA A 553 3.21 -16.53 -0.01
N PHE A 554 2.02 -16.36 -0.58
CA PHE A 554 1.14 -15.22 -0.30
C PHE A 554 -0.35 -15.58 -0.44
N GLY A 555 -1.24 -14.77 0.13
CA GLY A 555 -2.68 -15.06 0.20
C GLY A 555 -3.42 -14.84 -1.13
N PHE A 556 -3.34 -13.63 -1.68
CA PHE A 556 -4.16 -13.15 -2.81
C PHE A 556 -3.32 -12.42 -3.86
N ASN A 557 -2.77 -11.26 -3.48
CA ASN A 557 -1.73 -10.53 -4.22
C ASN A 557 -0.46 -10.42 -3.34
N THR A 558 0.65 -9.99 -3.93
CA THR A 558 1.88 -9.61 -3.21
C THR A 558 2.68 -8.57 -4.00
N ASN A 559 3.74 -8.01 -3.43
CA ASN A 559 4.66 -7.11 -4.15
C ASN A 559 5.96 -7.84 -4.54
N LEU A 560 6.52 -7.50 -5.70
CA LEU A 560 7.77 -8.05 -6.24
C LEU A 560 8.75 -6.94 -6.66
N TRP A 561 10.03 -7.12 -6.33
CA TRP A 561 11.11 -6.22 -6.75
C TRP A 561 12.18 -6.98 -7.53
N ALA A 562 12.27 -6.73 -8.83
CA ALA A 562 13.23 -7.34 -9.73
C ALA A 562 14.33 -6.35 -10.15
N LEU A 563 15.59 -6.78 -10.14
CA LEU A 563 16.76 -6.01 -10.53
C LEU A 563 17.65 -6.77 -11.49
N ARG A 564 18.32 -6.01 -12.37
CA ARG A 564 19.49 -6.49 -13.11
C ARG A 564 20.69 -6.65 -12.18
N GLU A 565 21.58 -7.58 -12.52
CA GLU A 565 22.86 -7.81 -11.82
C GLU A 565 23.67 -6.51 -11.61
N ARG A 566 23.71 -5.65 -12.64
CA ARG A 566 24.50 -4.40 -12.66
C ARG A 566 23.74 -3.17 -12.14
N ALA A 567 22.50 -3.32 -11.65
CA ALA A 567 21.69 -2.19 -11.23
C ALA A 567 22.30 -1.50 -9.99
N GLY A 568 22.31 -0.17 -9.95
CA GLY A 568 22.94 0.57 -8.85
C GLY A 568 22.36 0.22 -7.47
N ALA A 569 21.04 -0.07 -7.43
CA ALA A 569 20.30 -0.46 -6.24
C ALA A 569 20.55 -1.90 -5.78
N ARG A 570 21.24 -2.75 -6.58
CA ARG A 570 21.50 -4.17 -6.26
C ARG A 570 22.19 -4.36 -4.91
N ARG A 571 23.01 -3.37 -4.50
CA ARG A 571 23.69 -3.28 -3.20
C ARG A 571 22.76 -3.21 -1.98
N HIS A 572 21.51 -2.77 -2.17
CA HIS A 572 20.50 -2.63 -1.11
C HIS A 572 19.57 -3.86 -1.01
N MET A 573 19.61 -4.76 -2.00
CA MET A 573 18.81 -5.99 -2.02
C MET A 573 19.61 -7.18 -1.46
N VAL A 574 19.45 -7.48 -0.18
CA VAL A 574 19.92 -8.76 0.38
C VAL A 574 18.86 -9.83 0.07
N LEU A 575 19.25 -10.93 -0.56
CA LEU A 575 18.38 -12.09 -0.81
C LEU A 575 18.78 -13.25 0.11
N GLN A 576 17.83 -13.82 0.83
CA GLN A 576 18.04 -14.92 1.77
C GLN A 576 16.84 -15.87 1.78
N GLY A 577 17.08 -17.15 1.50
CA GLY A 577 16.03 -18.16 1.43
C GLY A 577 15.13 -18.03 0.20
N SER A 578 14.15 -18.93 0.11
CA SER A 578 13.26 -19.11 -1.03
C SER A 578 11.82 -18.64 -0.73
N ALA A 579 11.21 -17.91 -1.67
CA ALA A 579 9.85 -17.39 -1.59
C ALA A 579 8.77 -18.44 -1.97
N ALA A 580 8.88 -19.65 -1.43
CA ALA A 580 7.87 -20.72 -1.58
C ALA A 580 7.76 -21.51 -0.27
N LEU A 581 6.59 -22.09 0.03
CA LEU A 581 6.29 -22.77 1.30
C LEU A 581 7.27 -23.91 1.62
N PHE A 582 7.65 -24.68 0.60
CA PHE A 582 8.68 -25.73 0.66
C PHE A 582 9.99 -25.22 0.03
N GLU A 583 11.12 -25.75 0.51
CA GLU A 583 12.39 -25.61 -0.20
C GLU A 583 12.42 -26.47 -1.47
N GLU A 584 13.20 -26.04 -2.48
CA GLU A 584 13.31 -26.74 -3.76
C GLU A 584 13.76 -28.20 -3.61
N ALA A 585 14.62 -28.47 -2.62
CA ALA A 585 15.14 -29.80 -2.30
C ALA A 585 14.24 -30.64 -1.37
N GLN A 586 13.11 -30.11 -0.86
CA GLN A 586 12.20 -30.90 0.00
C GLN A 586 11.54 -32.02 -0.81
N ASP A 587 11.49 -33.23 -0.24
CA ASP A 587 10.67 -34.33 -0.78
C ASP A 587 9.18 -33.98 -0.66
N MET A 588 8.48 -34.02 -1.80
CA MET A 588 7.05 -33.72 -1.89
C MET A 588 6.19 -34.74 -1.15
N LYS A 589 6.73 -35.95 -0.90
CA LYS A 589 6.08 -36.99 -0.10
C LYS A 589 5.99 -36.62 1.39
N VAL A 590 6.76 -35.65 1.85
CA VAL A 590 6.56 -34.97 3.14
C VAL A 590 5.53 -33.87 2.94
N TRP A 591 4.30 -34.11 3.43
CA TRP A 591 3.14 -33.29 3.06
C TRP A 591 3.14 -31.86 3.64
N THR A 592 3.87 -31.62 4.72
CA THR A 592 3.95 -30.34 5.47
C THR A 592 5.32 -29.67 5.31
N SER A 593 5.45 -28.36 5.58
CA SER A 593 6.73 -27.65 5.37
C SER A 593 7.78 -28.03 6.42
N LEU A 594 8.96 -28.47 5.97
CA LEU A 594 10.11 -28.73 6.86
C LEU A 594 10.83 -27.45 7.29
N ARG A 595 10.80 -26.40 6.47
CA ARG A 595 11.45 -25.10 6.78
C ARG A 595 10.57 -24.18 7.61
N ARG A 596 9.29 -24.06 7.25
CA ARG A 596 8.33 -23.18 7.95
C ARG A 596 7.36 -24.05 8.76
N ASN A 597 7.87 -24.56 9.88
CA ASN A 597 7.05 -25.31 10.84
C ASN A 597 5.83 -24.48 11.27
N ASN A 598 4.68 -25.14 11.47
CA ASN A 598 3.38 -24.52 11.77
C ASN A 598 2.95 -23.41 10.78
N THR A 599 3.43 -23.44 9.53
CA THR A 599 3.02 -22.52 8.46
C THR A 599 2.42 -23.31 7.30
N GLY A 600 1.30 -22.85 6.77
CA GLY A 600 0.59 -23.43 5.63
C GLY A 600 0.65 -22.57 4.37
N PHE A 601 -0.17 -22.93 3.38
CA PHE A 601 -0.31 -22.14 2.15
C PHE A 601 -0.65 -20.66 2.40
N GLY A 602 -0.10 -19.80 1.54
CA GLY A 602 -0.18 -18.35 1.65
C GLY A 602 0.58 -17.75 2.83
N LEU A 603 1.49 -18.53 3.43
CA LEU A 603 2.15 -18.26 4.72
C LEU A 603 1.17 -18.10 5.90
N THR A 604 0.02 -18.77 5.82
CA THR A 604 -1.00 -18.78 6.88
C THR A 604 -0.45 -19.48 8.13
N ASP A 605 -0.59 -18.89 9.32
CA ASP A 605 -0.31 -19.56 10.58
C ASP A 605 -1.26 -20.76 10.76
N CYS A 606 -0.70 -21.95 10.85
CA CYS A 606 -1.45 -23.18 11.04
C CYS A 606 -2.23 -23.20 12.36
N GLY A 607 -1.91 -22.35 13.34
CA GLY A 607 -2.72 -22.14 14.53
C GLY A 607 -4.16 -21.75 14.21
N GLY A 608 -4.37 -20.84 13.25
CA GLY A 608 -5.68 -20.34 12.84
C GLY A 608 -6.51 -21.28 11.96
N VAL A 609 -5.91 -22.34 11.41
CA VAL A 609 -6.61 -23.31 10.53
C VAL A 609 -7.42 -24.31 11.36
N GLY A 610 -8.68 -24.56 11.03
CA GLY A 610 -9.53 -25.54 11.73
C GLY A 610 -9.01 -26.99 11.63
N LEU A 611 -9.28 -27.82 12.65
CA LEU A 611 -8.69 -29.18 12.76
C LEU A 611 -8.94 -30.07 11.53
N GLY A 612 -10.18 -30.17 11.05
CA GLY A 612 -10.50 -30.96 9.84
C GLY A 612 -9.95 -30.38 8.52
N HIS A 613 -9.34 -29.17 8.57
CA HIS A 613 -8.79 -28.47 7.41
C HIS A 613 -7.24 -28.41 7.40
N LYS A 614 -6.55 -28.86 8.46
CA LYS A 614 -5.08 -28.71 8.58
C LYS A 614 -4.35 -29.26 7.35
N GLN A 615 -4.67 -30.50 6.94
CA GLN A 615 -3.96 -31.16 5.85
C GLN A 615 -4.24 -30.52 4.48
N LEU A 616 -5.36 -29.80 4.30
CA LEU A 616 -5.62 -29.03 3.07
C LEU A 616 -4.54 -27.94 2.93
N PHE A 617 -4.37 -27.14 3.98
CA PHE A 617 -3.41 -26.04 4.06
C PHE A 617 -1.94 -26.49 4.17
N ARG A 618 -1.65 -27.81 4.06
CA ARG A 618 -0.35 -28.44 4.36
C ARG A 618 0.18 -28.16 5.78
N CYS A 619 -0.75 -27.95 6.71
CA CYS A 619 -0.46 -27.76 8.12
C CYS A 619 -0.35 -29.10 8.87
N PRO A 620 0.58 -29.23 9.83
CA PRO A 620 0.59 -30.37 10.75
C PRO A 620 -0.62 -30.34 11.69
N CYS A 621 -1.05 -31.51 12.15
CA CYS A 621 -1.96 -31.59 13.30
C CYS A 621 -1.21 -31.23 14.61
N PRO A 622 -1.86 -30.52 15.54
CA PRO A 622 -1.26 -30.19 16.83
C PRO A 622 -1.10 -31.44 17.70
N ALA A 623 -0.18 -31.40 18.68
CA ALA A 623 0.23 -32.57 19.45
C ALA A 623 -0.93 -33.20 20.23
N GLU A 624 -1.84 -32.36 20.75
CA GLU A 624 -3.03 -32.73 21.50
C GLU A 624 -4.03 -33.50 20.63
N ALA A 625 -4.13 -33.14 19.34
CA ALA A 625 -4.97 -33.85 18.37
C ALA A 625 -4.31 -35.19 17.97
N ARG A 626 -2.99 -35.22 17.76
CA ARG A 626 -2.24 -36.46 17.48
C ARG A 626 -2.29 -37.47 18.63
N ALA A 627 -2.37 -37.01 19.87
CA ALA A 627 -2.51 -37.86 21.06
C ALA A 627 -3.91 -38.49 21.24
N GLN A 628 -4.93 -37.98 20.53
CA GLN A 628 -6.30 -38.48 20.60
C GLN A 628 -6.55 -39.50 19.49
N ALA A 629 -6.67 -40.77 19.84
CA ALA A 629 -6.88 -41.88 18.89
C ALA A 629 -8.08 -41.65 17.94
N ASP A 630 -9.11 -40.94 18.40
CA ASP A 630 -10.30 -40.64 17.60
C ASP A 630 -10.26 -39.35 16.78
N SER A 631 -9.21 -38.53 16.91
CA SER A 631 -9.13 -37.23 16.24
C SER A 631 -9.23 -37.32 14.72
N GLU A 632 -10.20 -36.59 14.14
CA GLU A 632 -10.34 -36.44 12.70
C GLU A 632 -9.04 -35.94 12.05
N CYS A 633 -8.36 -34.99 12.69
CA CYS A 633 -7.08 -34.45 12.20
C CYS A 633 -6.01 -35.55 12.09
N ALA A 634 -5.81 -36.34 13.16
CA ALA A 634 -4.80 -37.39 13.18
C ALA A 634 -5.10 -38.51 12.17
N LYS A 635 -6.39 -38.88 12.03
CA LYS A 635 -6.86 -39.84 11.02
C LYS A 635 -6.65 -39.31 9.59
N GLN A 636 -6.92 -38.04 9.35
CA GLN A 636 -6.69 -37.36 8.07
C GLN A 636 -5.20 -37.28 7.72
N GLU A 637 -4.36 -36.90 8.69
CA GLU A 637 -2.90 -36.80 8.54
C GLU A 637 -2.28 -38.15 8.19
N ALA A 638 -2.63 -39.22 8.93
CA ALA A 638 -2.13 -40.57 8.66
C ALA A 638 -2.51 -41.09 7.25
N LEU A 639 -3.73 -40.77 6.78
CA LEU A 639 -4.16 -41.12 5.43
C LEU A 639 -3.41 -40.31 4.36
N VAL A 640 -3.33 -38.98 4.54
CA VAL A 640 -2.66 -38.06 3.59
C VAL A 640 -1.16 -38.37 3.48
N GLU A 641 -0.46 -38.61 4.59
CA GLU A 641 0.94 -39.02 4.53
C GLU A 641 1.13 -40.37 3.82
N ARG A 642 0.22 -41.34 4.03
CA ARG A 642 0.29 -42.62 3.32
C ARG A 642 0.13 -42.43 1.82
N LEU A 643 -0.89 -41.69 1.40
CA LEU A 643 -1.14 -41.40 -0.02
C LEU A 643 -0.01 -40.57 -0.65
N ALA A 644 0.61 -39.66 0.10
CA ALA A 644 1.78 -38.91 -0.35
C ALA A 644 3.01 -39.83 -0.54
N ARG A 645 3.30 -40.72 0.42
CA ARG A 645 4.36 -41.74 0.28
C ARG A 645 4.13 -42.66 -0.91
N GLU A 646 2.89 -43.09 -1.12
CA GLU A 646 2.44 -43.92 -2.25
C GLU A 646 2.52 -43.21 -3.62
N GLY A 647 2.70 -41.89 -3.68
CA GLY A 647 2.66 -41.13 -4.94
C GLY A 647 1.25 -41.01 -5.51
N LYS A 648 0.29 -40.60 -4.67
CA LYS A 648 -1.14 -40.46 -5.00
C LYS A 648 -1.72 -39.11 -4.58
N MET A 649 -0.92 -38.21 -4.03
CA MET A 649 -1.32 -36.84 -3.65
C MET A 649 -0.77 -35.82 -4.66
N PRO A 650 -1.38 -34.63 -4.78
CA PRO A 650 -0.93 -33.59 -5.71
C PRO A 650 0.58 -33.34 -5.63
N PHE A 651 1.24 -33.48 -6.78
CA PHE A 651 2.68 -33.27 -6.99
C PHE A 651 3.61 -34.22 -6.20
N THR A 652 3.14 -35.42 -5.82
CA THR A 652 3.96 -36.44 -5.12
C THR A 652 4.45 -37.60 -6.01
N ASP A 653 3.94 -37.68 -7.23
CA ASP A 653 4.29 -38.66 -8.26
C ASP A 653 5.75 -38.49 -8.71
N SER A 654 6.58 -39.52 -8.50
CA SER A 654 8.00 -39.51 -8.89
C SER A 654 8.21 -39.81 -10.39
N LYS A 655 7.30 -39.36 -11.26
CA LYS A 655 7.36 -39.52 -12.72
C LYS A 655 7.57 -38.17 -13.40
N ARG A 656 8.82 -37.74 -13.45
CA ARG A 656 9.35 -36.78 -14.43
C ARG A 656 10.35 -37.53 -15.31
#